data_AF-A0A1H8SAN4-F1
#
_entry.id   AF-A0A1H8SAN4-F1
#
_cell.length_a   1.000
_cell.length_b   1.000
_cell.length_c   1.000
_cell.angle_alpha   90.00
_cell.angle_beta   90.00
_cell.angle_gamma   90.00
#
_symmetry.space_group_name_H-M   'P 1'
#
loop_
_entity.id
_entity.type
_entity.pdbx_description
1 polymer ?
#
loop_
_entity_poly.entity_id
_entity_poly.type
_entity_poly.pdbx_seq_one_letter_code
_entity_poly.pdbx_strand_id
1 'polypeptide(L)'
;MMKTGKKYLASLVSMTLMLSILPFAQVVTVSASPVTPTIAADWIFDQAHSTEDNGALKIMDQSGNNNDLHMQFFVDDKIKANPATLSSSATNTKGVNVTAGTYGSFTTNTMPGTTDAAGSFNFQPVNARTASATSNGNVVRTGVDFITALDAPINQNQFKNGYTMEFIYKLDTNYSKSTSNSSPYRDKWMGIMGRLGNSSGKDNMSDDGTYGSSEYPMLSKNEPFSGTMNVSVSDIREVQYGVANADNNYYPTTKTQAWSNPMEKGQWHNIVITSDNSSVRVIVDGVDAYRGYYGADGAGMKGMFADPNDGRFYIGAAYWIDPLTGGVISDAQQDIDAMLRGELQHIRISDGALDPSQWLIPNPLTTLNPVAGTPGSHAVPGNNDPYSLVNPTANNDYDYNVVFIPDTQYNTQSSNFIVNDSMQWLVDHKDSAKVKAIVSLGDITQSNDPDEYVRTHESYDRLANAGIPTLISEGNHDYGGNPPADLFKASYGPTSPWNALVNPGGVQNVIYSPSGQSSYTFFNAGSYKYLAVSLGWFATPNQNANEGTWLQDVLTANPNIPTIIETHDMCTSNNGVATLSTAGTSIWNITKDFDQVFMMIGGHYTGAATAVLQNTNGKDVKLVLADYQSANGSGFGYLRFAEFDELNNVIHMRTFSPYAASLTDAEKGNVYPNYLEDDEVSPLASVYGKFVNTEDWAFNFNDRFPVAVKSVAFATNSISKHIGETYQLAPTVLPITAKDKSLIYSSSASSVATVSDTGLVTAVAPGTATITATTVDGKLTSTFTVIVKYNFNGFFQPIDMGVTAVNTVKAGSAVPVKFSLNGDMGLDIFATGYPKVVDAELGPNVNYDEVESVGAATNSGLTYDNVTKTYTYVWKTDKSWTATDKRLVIKLKDGTTCTANFVFK
;
A
#
# COMPACT_ATOMS: atom_id res chain seq x y z
N MET A 1 -24.38 57.95 -8.22
CA MET A 1 -25.69 57.28 -8.04
C MET A 1 -25.39 55.79 -7.97
N MET A 2 -25.06 55.28 -6.78
CA MET A 2 -25.95 54.74 -5.72
C MET A 2 -26.21 53.24 -5.95
N LYS A 3 -25.81 52.29 -5.09
CA LYS A 3 -25.37 52.38 -3.69
C LYS A 3 -24.49 51.17 -3.31
N THR A 4 -23.28 51.49 -2.81
CA THR A 4 -22.58 50.95 -1.60
C THR A 4 -22.52 49.44 -1.37
N GLY A 5 -21.39 48.78 -1.10
CA GLY A 5 -20.08 49.24 -0.65
C GLY A 5 -19.65 48.55 0.65
N LYS A 6 -18.65 47.66 0.54
CA LYS A 6 -17.56 47.29 1.48
C LYS A 6 -17.87 46.60 2.85
N LYS A 7 -17.22 45.42 2.97
CA LYS A 7 -16.26 44.95 4.01
C LYS A 7 -16.65 45.12 5.49
N TYR A 8 -16.53 44.05 6.29
CA TYR A 8 -15.37 43.79 7.17
C TYR A 8 -15.54 42.44 7.92
N LEU A 9 -14.39 41.82 8.17
CA LEU A 9 -14.14 40.59 8.92
C LEU A 9 -14.45 40.76 10.43
N ALA A 10 -14.99 39.72 11.07
CA ALA A 10 -14.38 38.98 12.19
C ALA A 10 -15.40 38.46 13.24
N SER A 11 -15.44 37.12 13.36
CA SER A 11 -15.44 36.31 14.60
C SER A 11 -16.54 36.49 15.67
N LEU A 12 -17.42 35.48 15.83
CA LEU A 12 -17.46 34.53 16.97
C LEU A 12 -18.78 33.72 16.95
N VAL A 13 -18.65 32.39 17.11
CA VAL A 13 -19.55 31.43 17.80
C VAL A 13 -21.03 31.34 17.35
N SER A 14 -21.38 30.22 16.71
CA SER A 14 -22.36 29.28 17.27
C SER A 14 -22.33 27.94 16.53
N MET A 15 -21.94 26.93 17.30
CA MET A 15 -22.06 25.51 17.04
C MET A 15 -23.53 25.12 17.28
N THR A 16 -24.30 24.75 16.25
CA THR A 16 -25.49 23.90 16.42
C THR A 16 -25.87 23.20 15.11
N LEU A 17 -25.76 21.87 15.13
CA LEU A 17 -26.50 20.84 14.38
C LEU A 17 -27.17 21.24 13.05
N MET A 18 -26.67 20.69 11.94
CA MET A 18 -27.54 20.21 10.86
C MET A 18 -27.45 18.69 10.81
N LEU A 19 -28.49 18.06 11.36
CA LEU A 19 -28.79 16.64 11.28
C LEU A 19 -29.19 16.29 9.82
N SER A 20 -28.47 15.32 9.26
CA SER A 20 -28.95 14.24 8.40
C SER A 20 -30.22 14.46 7.57
N ILE A 21 -30.06 14.46 6.24
CA ILE A 21 -31.04 13.85 5.34
C ILE A 21 -30.26 12.93 4.40
N LEU A 22 -29.96 11.72 4.88
CA LEU A 22 -29.56 10.58 4.05
C LEU A 22 -30.81 10.11 3.29
N PRO A 23 -30.71 9.72 2.00
CA PRO A 23 -31.81 9.04 1.34
C PRO A 23 -31.99 7.67 2.02
N PHE A 24 -33.18 7.44 2.54
CA PHE A 24 -33.61 6.14 3.04
C PHE A 24 -33.36 5.08 1.97
N ALA A 25 -32.40 4.18 2.23
CA ALA A 25 -32.35 2.89 1.58
C ALA A 25 -33.70 2.21 1.85
N GLN A 26 -34.49 1.97 0.80
CA GLN A 26 -35.53 0.95 0.87
C GLN A 26 -34.83 -0.39 0.99
N VAL A 27 -34.53 -0.79 2.22
CA VAL A 27 -34.29 -2.20 2.54
C VAL A 27 -35.63 -2.89 2.32
N VAL A 28 -35.79 -3.51 1.15
CA VAL A 28 -36.80 -4.54 0.98
C VAL A 28 -36.33 -5.72 1.82
N THR A 29 -36.69 -5.74 3.10
CA THR A 29 -36.58 -6.96 3.91
C THR A 29 -37.64 -7.93 3.40
N VAL A 30 -37.27 -8.81 2.48
CA VAL A 30 -38.01 -10.06 2.29
C VAL A 30 -37.71 -10.88 3.54
N SER A 31 -38.68 -10.96 4.46
CA SER A 31 -38.60 -11.85 5.60
C SER A 31 -38.78 -13.30 5.13
N ALA A 32 -37.70 -13.92 4.68
CA ALA A 32 -37.55 -15.36 4.85
C ALA A 32 -37.02 -15.55 6.27
N SER A 33 -37.75 -16.23 7.15
CA SER A 33 -37.16 -16.72 8.39
C SER A 33 -35.90 -17.52 8.03
N PRO A 34 -34.73 -17.27 8.65
CA PRO A 34 -33.54 -18.06 8.35
C PRO A 34 -33.87 -19.52 8.64
N VAL A 35 -33.81 -20.35 7.61
CA VAL A 35 -33.92 -21.79 7.78
C VAL A 35 -32.73 -22.20 8.63
N THR A 36 -32.98 -22.75 9.81
CA THR A 36 -31.90 -23.27 10.67
C THR A 36 -31.17 -24.35 9.89
N PRO A 37 -29.84 -24.23 9.68
CA PRO A 37 -29.08 -25.24 8.96
C PRO A 37 -29.28 -26.63 9.59
N THR A 38 -29.40 -27.66 8.75
CA THR A 38 -29.50 -29.05 9.20
C THR A 38 -28.29 -29.84 8.73
N ILE A 39 -27.85 -30.84 9.48
CA ILE A 39 -26.74 -31.70 9.05
C ILE A 39 -27.26 -32.69 8.02
N ALA A 40 -26.77 -32.58 6.79
CA ALA A 40 -27.14 -33.41 5.65
C ALA A 40 -26.30 -34.70 5.57
N ALA A 41 -25.07 -34.69 6.07
CA ALA A 41 -24.26 -35.89 6.25
C ALA A 41 -23.22 -35.67 7.33
N ASP A 42 -22.90 -36.71 8.09
CA ASP A 42 -21.92 -36.66 9.16
C ASP A 42 -21.11 -37.96 9.24
N TRP A 43 -19.94 -37.99 8.61
CA TRP A 43 -19.11 -39.18 8.44
C TRP A 43 -17.84 -39.11 9.28
N ILE A 44 -17.75 -39.96 10.31
CA ILE A 44 -16.57 -40.08 11.17
C ILE A 44 -15.77 -41.32 10.75
N PHE A 45 -14.52 -41.11 10.33
CA PHE A 45 -13.65 -42.12 9.72
C PHE A 45 -12.83 -42.88 10.76
N ASP A 46 -13.48 -43.44 11.78
CA ASP A 46 -12.85 -44.29 12.79
C ASP A 46 -13.49 -45.67 12.89
N GLN A 47 -12.89 -46.53 13.71
CA GLN A 47 -13.37 -47.90 13.88
C GLN A 47 -14.71 -47.97 14.65
N ALA A 48 -15.04 -46.97 15.47
CA ALA A 48 -16.28 -46.96 16.25
C ALA A 48 -17.50 -46.60 15.39
N HIS A 49 -17.30 -45.83 14.33
CA HIS A 49 -18.34 -45.36 13.42
C HIS A 49 -18.35 -46.11 12.08
N SER A 50 -17.80 -47.32 12.06
CA SER A 50 -17.77 -48.17 10.87
C SER A 50 -18.29 -49.58 11.12
N THR A 51 -18.79 -50.20 10.06
CA THR A 51 -19.30 -51.58 10.06
C THR A 51 -18.84 -52.31 8.80
N GLU A 52 -19.00 -53.63 8.76
CA GLU A 52 -18.82 -54.42 7.54
C GLU A 52 -20.18 -54.90 7.05
N ASP A 53 -20.52 -54.64 5.79
CA ASP A 53 -21.70 -55.20 5.12
C ASP A 53 -21.27 -55.94 3.85
N ASN A 54 -21.71 -57.19 3.73
CA ASN A 54 -21.35 -58.13 2.65
C ASN A 54 -19.83 -58.27 2.38
N GLY A 55 -18.97 -57.87 3.32
CA GLY A 55 -17.51 -57.96 3.19
C GLY A 55 -16.82 -56.70 2.66
N ALA A 56 -17.55 -55.57 2.54
CA ALA A 56 -16.98 -54.25 2.31
C ALA A 56 -17.14 -53.36 3.56
N LEU A 57 -16.12 -52.55 3.84
CA LEU A 57 -16.15 -51.56 4.91
C LEU A 57 -17.19 -50.47 4.60
N LYS A 58 -17.95 -50.08 5.61
CA LYS A 58 -18.97 -49.05 5.56
C LYS A 58 -18.71 -48.02 6.66
N ILE A 59 -18.70 -46.74 6.31
CA ILE A 59 -18.67 -45.64 7.27
C ILE A 59 -20.12 -45.18 7.48
N MET A 60 -20.56 -45.22 8.73
CA MET A 60 -21.95 -44.92 9.10
C MET A 60 -22.15 -43.40 9.16
N ASP A 61 -23.22 -42.91 8.54
CA ASP A 61 -23.69 -41.53 8.69
C ASP A 61 -24.29 -41.31 10.08
N GLN A 62 -23.75 -40.33 10.81
CA GLN A 62 -24.18 -39.96 12.16
C GLN A 62 -25.31 -38.92 12.17
N SER A 63 -25.66 -38.34 11.02
CA SER A 63 -26.76 -37.37 10.93
C SER A 63 -28.14 -38.02 11.03
N GLY A 64 -28.22 -39.35 10.89
CA GLY A 64 -29.43 -40.14 11.07
C GLY A 64 -30.35 -40.17 9.83
N ASN A 65 -29.82 -39.82 8.66
CA ASN A 65 -30.58 -39.78 7.41
C ASN A 65 -30.13 -40.85 6.40
N ASN A 66 -29.32 -41.83 6.86
CA ASN A 66 -28.93 -43.03 6.11
C ASN A 66 -28.12 -42.71 4.84
N ASN A 67 -27.27 -41.67 4.91
CA ASN A 67 -26.32 -41.32 3.87
C ASN A 67 -24.99 -42.08 4.00
N ASP A 68 -25.04 -43.35 4.36
CA ASP A 68 -23.84 -44.14 4.64
C ASP A 68 -22.91 -44.26 3.43
N LEU A 69 -21.61 -44.37 3.71
CA LEU A 69 -20.56 -44.54 2.71
C LEU A 69 -20.10 -45.99 2.62
N HIS A 70 -19.99 -46.50 1.41
CA HIS A 70 -19.54 -47.86 1.09
C HIS A 70 -18.18 -47.81 0.41
N MET A 71 -17.22 -48.57 0.95
CA MET A 71 -15.87 -48.64 0.37
C MET A 71 -15.89 -49.36 -0.99
N GLN A 72 -15.16 -48.81 -1.97
CA GLN A 72 -14.91 -49.47 -3.25
C GLN A 72 -13.40 -49.68 -3.46
N PHE A 73 -13.06 -50.66 -4.31
CA PHE A 73 -11.67 -50.99 -4.65
C PHE A 73 -11.40 -50.71 -6.12
N PHE A 74 -10.25 -50.10 -6.38
CA PHE A 74 -9.76 -49.83 -7.73
C PHE A 74 -8.46 -50.57 -7.97
N VAL A 75 -8.38 -51.21 -9.13
CA VAL A 75 -7.18 -51.89 -9.63
C VAL A 75 -7.07 -51.62 -11.12
N ASP A 76 -5.94 -51.05 -11.55
CA ASP A 76 -5.68 -50.70 -12.95
C ASP A 76 -6.76 -49.74 -13.53
N ASP A 77 -7.09 -48.68 -12.79
CA ASP A 77 -8.02 -47.60 -13.18
C ASP A 77 -9.47 -48.03 -13.44
N LYS A 78 -9.83 -49.27 -13.11
CA LYS A 78 -11.19 -49.80 -13.26
C LYS A 78 -11.80 -50.10 -11.91
N ILE A 79 -13.06 -49.71 -11.73
CA ILE A 79 -13.91 -50.27 -10.68
C ILE A 79 -13.98 -51.78 -10.92
N LYS A 80 -13.42 -52.56 -10.01
CA LYS A 80 -13.69 -53.99 -9.99
C LYS A 80 -14.92 -54.26 -9.13
N ALA A 81 -16.06 -54.21 -9.81
CA ALA A 81 -17.38 -54.73 -9.44
C ALA A 81 -18.30 -53.88 -8.54
N ASN A 82 -19.60 -53.97 -8.86
CA ASN A 82 -20.75 -53.46 -8.12
C ASN A 82 -20.78 -54.05 -6.68
N PRO A 83 -20.91 -53.22 -5.62
CA PRO A 83 -20.95 -53.66 -4.22
C PRO A 83 -22.02 -54.71 -3.90
N ALA A 84 -23.07 -54.84 -4.71
CA ALA A 84 -24.11 -55.85 -4.51
C ALA A 84 -23.64 -57.31 -4.71
N THR A 85 -22.41 -57.55 -5.18
CA THR A 85 -21.93 -58.89 -5.55
C THR A 85 -20.57 -59.29 -4.96
N LEU A 86 -19.92 -58.44 -4.16
CA LEU A 86 -18.60 -58.75 -3.61
C LEU A 86 -18.69 -59.33 -2.21
N SER A 87 -18.67 -60.66 -2.12
CA SER A 87 -18.17 -61.34 -0.93
C SER A 87 -16.67 -61.05 -0.80
N SER A 88 -16.29 -60.13 0.10
CA SER A 88 -15.00 -60.05 0.82
C SER A 88 -13.67 -60.44 0.14
N SER A 89 -13.47 -60.30 -1.19
CA SER A 89 -12.16 -60.44 -1.84
C SER A 89 -12.19 -60.07 -3.31
N ALA A 90 -11.49 -59.00 -3.71
CA ALA A 90 -11.13 -58.77 -5.11
C ALA A 90 -9.71 -59.33 -5.35
N THR A 91 -9.60 -60.43 -6.07
CA THR A 91 -8.30 -60.99 -6.50
C THR A 91 -7.90 -60.35 -7.83
N ASN A 92 -6.70 -59.76 -7.92
CA ASN A 92 -6.16 -59.31 -9.20
C ASN A 92 -5.67 -60.50 -10.06
N THR A 93 -5.35 -60.24 -11.33
CA THR A 93 -4.87 -61.23 -12.32
C THR A 93 -3.56 -61.92 -11.94
N LYS A 94 -2.94 -61.55 -10.81
CA LYS A 94 -1.72 -62.12 -10.24
C LYS A 94 -1.93 -62.82 -8.89
N GLY A 95 -3.19 -63.00 -8.44
CA GLY A 95 -3.49 -63.83 -7.26
C GLY A 95 -3.25 -63.17 -5.90
N VAL A 96 -3.16 -61.84 -5.82
CA VAL A 96 -2.96 -61.13 -4.54
C VAL A 96 -4.31 -60.77 -3.91
N ASN A 97 -4.54 -61.24 -2.67
CA ASN A 97 -5.67 -60.83 -1.83
C ASN A 97 -5.41 -59.43 -1.29
N VAL A 98 -6.20 -58.46 -1.72
CA VAL A 98 -6.14 -57.09 -1.20
C VAL A 98 -7.20 -56.95 -0.11
N THR A 99 -6.78 -57.01 1.15
CA THR A 99 -7.55 -56.45 2.27
C THR A 99 -7.29 -54.94 2.33
N ALA A 100 -8.20 -54.16 2.93
CA ALA A 100 -8.03 -52.71 3.11
C ALA A 100 -6.59 -52.36 3.53
N GLY A 101 -5.99 -53.14 4.46
CA GLY A 101 -4.65 -52.92 5.02
C GLY A 101 -3.46 -52.82 4.06
N THR A 102 -3.61 -53.04 2.74
CA THR A 102 -2.56 -52.69 1.76
C THR A 102 -2.68 -51.26 1.22
N TYR A 103 -3.90 -50.70 1.17
CA TYR A 103 -4.21 -49.40 0.55
C TYR A 103 -4.94 -48.40 1.46
N GLY A 104 -5.34 -48.83 2.66
CA GLY A 104 -5.83 -47.96 3.72
C GLY A 104 -6.10 -48.68 5.03
N SER A 105 -6.09 -47.96 6.15
CA SER A 105 -6.29 -48.57 7.48
C SER A 105 -6.75 -47.55 8.50
N PHE A 106 -7.55 -48.00 9.47
CA PHE A 106 -7.86 -47.19 10.64
C PHE A 106 -6.61 -46.95 11.49
N THR A 107 -6.52 -45.75 12.04
CA THR A 107 -5.49 -45.33 12.98
C THR A 107 -6.13 -44.73 14.23
N THR A 108 -5.33 -44.53 15.28
CA THR A 108 -5.75 -43.82 16.50
C THR A 108 -5.34 -42.35 16.47
N ASN A 109 -4.81 -41.86 15.36
CA ASN A 109 -4.42 -40.47 15.23
C ASN A 109 -5.68 -39.60 15.09
N THR A 110 -5.67 -38.45 15.75
CA THR A 110 -6.76 -37.48 15.73
C THR A 110 -6.19 -36.08 15.61
N MET A 111 -6.96 -35.16 15.04
CA MET A 111 -6.63 -33.73 15.04
C MET A 111 -6.72 -33.19 16.48
N PRO A 112 -5.71 -32.44 16.95
CA PRO A 112 -5.80 -31.74 18.23
C PRO A 112 -7.03 -30.83 18.30
N GLY A 113 -7.70 -30.81 19.45
CA GLY A 113 -8.89 -29.97 19.69
C GLY A 113 -10.22 -30.60 19.26
N THR A 114 -10.22 -31.70 18.52
CA THR A 114 -11.45 -32.47 18.23
C THR A 114 -11.90 -33.28 19.45
N THR A 115 -13.22 -33.45 19.63
CA THR A 115 -13.79 -34.14 20.82
C THR A 115 -14.72 -35.31 20.47
N ASP A 116 -15.03 -35.48 19.19
CA ASP A 116 -16.09 -36.32 18.64
C ASP A 116 -15.59 -37.54 17.86
N ALA A 117 -14.29 -37.64 17.58
CA ALA A 117 -13.69 -38.75 16.84
C ALA A 117 -12.48 -39.35 17.59
N ALA A 118 -12.39 -40.69 17.64
CA ALA A 118 -11.37 -41.43 18.40
C ALA A 118 -10.24 -42.00 17.52
N GLY A 119 -10.23 -41.68 16.23
CA GLY A 119 -9.23 -42.12 15.27
C GLY A 119 -9.48 -41.56 13.87
N SER A 120 -8.80 -42.10 12.88
CA SER A 120 -8.86 -41.67 11.48
C SER A 120 -8.73 -42.86 10.53
N PHE A 121 -9.01 -42.64 9.24
CA PHE A 121 -8.69 -43.59 8.18
C PHE A 121 -7.54 -43.04 7.34
N ASN A 122 -6.42 -43.76 7.32
CA ASN A 122 -5.23 -43.42 6.53
C ASN A 122 -5.35 -44.04 5.13
N PHE A 123 -5.41 -43.21 4.09
CA PHE A 123 -5.38 -43.61 2.69
C PHE A 123 -3.94 -43.75 2.20
N GLN A 124 -3.60 -44.93 1.68
CA GLN A 124 -2.24 -45.31 1.26
C GLN A 124 -2.25 -45.85 -0.19
N PRO A 125 -2.65 -45.05 -1.19
CA PRO A 125 -2.79 -45.54 -2.55
C PRO A 125 -1.45 -45.71 -3.26
N VAL A 126 -1.48 -46.37 -4.42
CA VAL A 126 -0.42 -46.36 -5.42
C VAL A 126 -0.85 -45.50 -6.60
N ASN A 127 -0.20 -44.35 -6.79
CA ASN A 127 -0.51 -43.37 -7.85
C ASN A 127 0.48 -43.43 -9.05
N ALA A 128 1.02 -44.61 -9.40
CA ALA A 128 2.10 -44.76 -10.37
C ALA A 128 1.62 -44.94 -11.84
N ARG A 129 2.51 -44.70 -12.82
CA ARG A 129 2.30 -45.11 -14.23
C ARG A 129 3.31 -46.20 -14.59
N THR A 130 2.86 -47.35 -15.09
CA THR A 130 3.83 -48.37 -15.54
C THR A 130 4.46 -47.99 -16.87
N ALA A 131 5.79 -48.17 -16.97
CA ALA A 131 6.48 -48.00 -18.24
C ALA A 131 6.10 -49.15 -19.19
N SER A 132 5.20 -48.88 -20.14
CA SER A 132 4.92 -49.77 -21.29
C SER A 132 5.49 -49.14 -22.55
N ALA A 133 5.95 -49.97 -23.49
CA ALA A 133 6.60 -49.58 -24.76
C ALA A 133 5.67 -48.92 -25.79
N THR A 134 4.51 -48.41 -25.37
CA THR A 134 3.61 -47.58 -26.18
C THR A 134 3.64 -46.15 -25.63
N SER A 135 3.41 -45.15 -26.47
CA SER A 135 3.43 -43.73 -26.08
C SER A 135 2.42 -43.35 -24.99
N ASN A 136 1.49 -44.25 -24.66
CA ASN A 136 0.39 -44.04 -23.72
C ASN A 136 0.42 -45.13 -22.62
N GLY A 137 1.54 -45.26 -21.90
CA GLY A 137 1.73 -46.31 -20.89
C GLY A 137 0.54 -46.50 -19.94
N ASN A 138 0.21 -47.75 -19.61
CA ASN A 138 -0.89 -48.09 -18.71
C ASN A 138 -0.69 -47.42 -17.35
N VAL A 139 -1.58 -46.51 -17.03
CA VAL A 139 -1.73 -45.93 -15.71
C VAL A 139 -2.20 -47.05 -14.77
N VAL A 140 -1.55 -47.16 -13.61
CA VAL A 140 -1.93 -48.15 -12.60
C VAL A 140 -2.22 -47.37 -11.33
N ARG A 141 -3.49 -47.01 -11.14
CA ARG A 141 -3.99 -46.48 -9.88
C ARG A 141 -4.69 -47.61 -9.15
N THR A 142 -4.18 -47.87 -7.97
CA THR A 142 -4.71 -48.90 -7.09
C THR A 142 -4.89 -48.28 -5.72
N GLY A 143 -6.09 -48.39 -5.19
CA GLY A 143 -6.50 -47.71 -3.97
C GLY A 143 -7.91 -48.07 -3.55
N VAL A 144 -8.40 -47.34 -2.57
CA VAL A 144 -9.78 -47.41 -2.07
C VAL A 144 -10.40 -46.03 -2.12
N ASP A 145 -11.69 -45.98 -2.43
CA ASP A 145 -12.54 -44.80 -2.20
C ASP A 145 -13.77 -45.23 -1.37
N PHE A 146 -14.58 -44.26 -1.01
CA PHE A 146 -15.86 -44.44 -0.36
C PHE A 146 -16.95 -43.72 -1.17
N ILE A 147 -18.09 -44.37 -1.41
CA ILE A 147 -19.19 -43.80 -2.18
C ILE A 147 -20.52 -43.94 -1.44
N THR A 148 -21.43 -42.98 -1.58
CA THR A 148 -22.79 -43.12 -1.05
C THR A 148 -23.57 -44.24 -1.77
N ALA A 149 -24.51 -44.88 -1.08
CA ALA A 149 -25.47 -45.78 -1.72
C ALA A 149 -26.28 -45.05 -2.81
N LEU A 150 -26.75 -45.75 -3.85
CA LEU A 150 -27.44 -45.14 -5.00
C LEU A 150 -28.69 -44.34 -4.58
N ASP A 151 -29.42 -44.86 -3.60
CA ASP A 151 -30.66 -44.30 -3.04
C ASP A 151 -30.43 -43.40 -1.81
N ALA A 152 -29.19 -43.10 -1.43
CA ALA A 152 -28.88 -42.19 -0.33
C ALA A 152 -29.54 -40.82 -0.55
N PRO A 153 -30.34 -40.29 0.41
CA PRO A 153 -31.06 -39.03 0.25
C PRO A 153 -30.20 -37.83 -0.19
N ILE A 154 -28.95 -37.72 0.26
CA ILE A 154 -28.05 -36.62 -0.09
C ILE A 154 -27.75 -36.57 -1.59
N ASN A 155 -27.83 -37.68 -2.31
CA ASN A 155 -27.52 -37.75 -3.74
C ASN A 155 -28.45 -36.87 -4.58
N GLN A 156 -29.64 -36.56 -4.07
CA GLN A 156 -30.62 -35.67 -4.73
C GLN A 156 -30.72 -34.30 -4.03
N ASN A 157 -29.94 -34.04 -2.97
CA ASN A 157 -29.95 -32.74 -2.31
C ASN A 157 -29.25 -31.68 -3.19
N GLN A 158 -29.93 -30.55 -3.39
CA GLN A 158 -29.44 -29.41 -4.17
C GLN A 158 -28.93 -28.25 -3.30
N PHE A 159 -29.04 -28.33 -1.97
CA PHE A 159 -28.49 -27.33 -1.03
C PHE A 159 -28.90 -25.89 -1.37
N LYS A 160 -30.17 -25.69 -1.76
CA LYS A 160 -30.66 -24.40 -2.31
C LYS A 160 -30.56 -23.24 -1.33
N ASN A 161 -30.37 -23.51 -0.04
CA ASN A 161 -30.23 -22.50 1.00
C ASN A 161 -28.75 -22.22 1.36
N GLY A 162 -27.81 -22.72 0.54
CA GLY A 162 -26.39 -22.72 0.86
C GLY A 162 -25.97 -24.02 1.55
N TYR A 163 -24.70 -24.10 1.93
CA TYR A 163 -24.11 -25.27 2.59
C TYR A 163 -22.82 -24.91 3.32
N THR A 164 -22.43 -25.75 4.26
CA THR A 164 -21.06 -25.80 4.79
C THR A 164 -20.57 -27.24 4.78
N MET A 165 -19.43 -27.48 4.13
CA MET A 165 -18.72 -28.76 4.12
C MET A 165 -17.44 -28.63 4.92
N GLU A 166 -17.23 -29.53 5.86
CA GLU A 166 -16.10 -29.48 6.79
C GLU A 166 -15.32 -30.78 6.68
N PHE A 167 -13.99 -30.69 6.60
CA PHE A 167 -13.08 -31.82 6.49
C PHE A 167 -11.99 -31.68 7.54
N ILE A 168 -11.79 -32.75 8.32
CA ILE A 168 -10.65 -32.90 9.22
C ILE A 168 -9.66 -33.86 8.56
N TYR A 169 -8.62 -33.28 7.97
CA TYR A 169 -7.72 -33.98 7.05
C TYR A 169 -6.25 -33.71 7.35
N LYS A 170 -5.44 -34.76 7.35
CA LYS A 170 -3.99 -34.69 7.50
C LYS A 170 -3.31 -34.97 6.17
N LEU A 171 -2.62 -33.97 5.63
CA LEU A 171 -1.86 -34.12 4.40
C LEU A 171 -0.63 -35.02 4.65
N ASP A 172 -0.38 -36.01 3.80
CA ASP A 172 0.74 -36.93 3.99
C ASP A 172 2.11 -36.23 3.86
N THR A 173 3.06 -36.61 4.72
CA THR A 173 4.43 -36.08 4.71
C THR A 173 5.14 -36.28 3.36
N ASN A 174 4.79 -37.34 2.62
CA ASN A 174 5.36 -37.70 1.32
C ASN A 174 4.60 -37.13 0.12
N TYR A 175 3.62 -36.24 0.33
CA TYR A 175 2.91 -35.59 -0.78
C TYR A 175 3.91 -35.08 -1.84
N SER A 176 3.70 -35.44 -3.10
CA SER A 176 4.62 -35.11 -4.19
C SER A 176 3.91 -34.70 -5.47
N LYS A 177 4.30 -33.55 -6.02
CA LYS A 177 3.87 -33.04 -7.34
C LYS A 177 4.54 -33.72 -8.54
N SER A 178 5.31 -34.79 -8.30
CA SER A 178 6.11 -35.46 -9.33
C SER A 178 5.26 -35.91 -10.52
N THR A 179 5.78 -35.68 -11.72
CA THR A 179 5.22 -36.22 -12.98
C THR A 179 5.92 -37.51 -13.42
N SER A 180 6.92 -37.99 -12.66
CA SER A 180 7.70 -39.18 -13.02
C SER A 180 6.85 -40.44 -13.01
N ASN A 181 6.87 -41.20 -14.10
CA ASN A 181 6.15 -42.46 -14.24
C ASN A 181 6.54 -43.49 -13.16
N SER A 182 7.78 -43.45 -12.66
CA SER A 182 8.26 -44.39 -11.63
C SER A 182 7.92 -43.98 -10.19
N SER A 183 7.37 -42.78 -9.95
CA SER A 183 7.05 -42.32 -8.61
C SER A 183 5.71 -42.91 -8.14
N PRO A 184 5.63 -43.57 -6.96
CA PRO A 184 4.35 -43.93 -6.35
C PRO A 184 3.66 -42.71 -5.71
N TYR A 185 4.38 -41.60 -5.52
CA TYR A 185 3.92 -40.34 -4.93
C TYR A 185 3.71 -39.31 -6.06
N ARG A 186 2.53 -39.35 -6.68
CA ARG A 186 2.06 -38.44 -7.73
C ARG A 186 0.71 -37.89 -7.31
N ASP A 187 0.74 -37.06 -6.27
CA ASP A 187 -0.43 -36.74 -5.46
C ASP A 187 -1.06 -35.38 -5.84
N LYS A 188 -0.46 -34.66 -6.80
CA LYS A 188 -1.09 -33.44 -7.33
C LYS A 188 -2.46 -33.76 -7.93
N TRP A 189 -3.41 -32.87 -7.67
CA TRP A 189 -4.80 -32.98 -8.08
C TRP A 189 -5.55 -34.19 -7.53
N MET A 190 -5.08 -34.81 -6.44
CA MET A 190 -5.84 -35.83 -5.74
C MET A 190 -7.13 -35.24 -5.15
N GLY A 191 -8.23 -36.01 -5.23
CA GLY A 191 -9.54 -35.59 -4.73
C GLY A 191 -9.76 -36.05 -3.30
N ILE A 192 -10.17 -35.14 -2.42
CA ILE A 192 -10.69 -35.46 -1.08
C ILE A 192 -12.11 -35.99 -1.24
N MET A 193 -12.94 -35.25 -1.97
CA MET A 193 -14.35 -35.55 -2.22
C MET A 193 -14.75 -35.07 -3.63
N GLY A 194 -15.74 -35.72 -4.22
CA GLY A 194 -16.51 -35.13 -5.30
C GLY A 194 -17.93 -35.67 -5.38
N ARG A 195 -18.68 -35.18 -6.37
CA ARG A 195 -20.04 -35.62 -6.67
C ARG A 195 -20.12 -36.08 -8.12
N LEU A 196 -20.59 -37.30 -8.32
CA LEU A 196 -20.88 -37.83 -9.64
C LEU A 196 -21.99 -37.02 -10.33
N GLY A 197 -22.04 -37.16 -11.64
CA GLY A 197 -23.11 -36.62 -12.45
C GLY A 197 -22.61 -35.91 -13.70
N ASN A 198 -23.52 -35.75 -14.64
CA ASN A 198 -23.37 -35.03 -15.88
C ASN A 198 -24.09 -33.68 -15.75
N SER A 199 -23.33 -32.63 -15.45
CA SER A 199 -23.84 -31.27 -15.49
C SER A 199 -24.26 -30.88 -16.92
N SER A 200 -25.41 -30.26 -17.08
CA SER A 200 -26.00 -29.77 -18.32
C SER A 200 -25.41 -28.45 -18.78
N GLY A 201 -24.19 -28.12 -18.35
CA GLY A 201 -23.49 -26.99 -18.94
C GLY A 201 -23.52 -27.19 -20.44
N LYS A 202 -24.24 -26.30 -21.13
CA LYS A 202 -24.22 -26.14 -22.59
C LYS A 202 -22.84 -25.69 -23.10
N ASP A 203 -21.78 -26.00 -22.34
CA ASP A 203 -20.40 -25.55 -22.48
C ASP A 203 -19.38 -26.59 -21.97
N ASN A 204 -19.72 -27.88 -21.83
CA ASN A 204 -18.68 -28.92 -22.00
C ASN A 204 -18.41 -29.19 -23.49
N MET A 205 -19.24 -28.64 -24.37
CA MET A 205 -19.05 -28.50 -25.81
C MET A 205 -19.80 -27.24 -26.23
N SER A 206 -19.31 -26.51 -27.22
CA SER A 206 -20.08 -25.45 -27.87
C SER A 206 -21.39 -25.98 -28.45
N ASP A 207 -22.33 -25.08 -28.75
CA ASP A 207 -23.63 -25.38 -29.39
C ASP A 207 -23.52 -26.20 -30.70
N ASP A 208 -22.32 -26.38 -31.27
CA ASP A 208 -22.03 -27.21 -32.45
C ASP A 208 -21.46 -28.62 -32.13
N GLY A 209 -21.28 -28.98 -30.87
CA GLY A 209 -20.75 -30.28 -30.45
C GLY A 209 -19.24 -30.45 -30.64
N THR A 210 -18.48 -29.36 -30.76
CA THR A 210 -17.01 -29.40 -30.86
C THR A 210 -16.33 -28.92 -29.58
N TYR A 211 -15.30 -29.64 -29.13
CA TYR A 211 -14.42 -29.17 -28.06
C TYR A 211 -13.63 -27.94 -28.54
N GLY A 212 -13.80 -26.79 -27.89
CA GLY A 212 -13.04 -25.56 -28.17
C GLY A 212 -13.46 -24.81 -29.44
N SER A 213 -14.72 -24.37 -29.54
CA SER A 213 -15.13 -23.47 -30.63
C SER A 213 -14.51 -22.08 -30.49
N SER A 214 -14.48 -21.36 -31.62
CA SER A 214 -13.99 -19.99 -31.73
C SER A 214 -14.84 -18.96 -30.99
N GLU A 215 -16.05 -19.30 -30.54
CA GLU A 215 -16.93 -18.41 -29.77
C GLU A 215 -16.71 -18.49 -28.26
N TYR A 216 -16.22 -19.63 -27.74
CA TYR A 216 -15.91 -19.83 -26.30
C TYR A 216 -14.52 -20.45 -26.08
N PRO A 217 -13.47 -19.61 -26.15
CA PRO A 217 -12.07 -20.02 -26.23
C PRO A 217 -11.43 -20.28 -24.86
N MET A 218 -12.14 -19.96 -23.77
CA MET A 218 -11.65 -20.14 -22.38
C MET A 218 -12.05 -21.49 -21.77
N LEU A 219 -12.76 -22.33 -22.53
CA LEU A 219 -12.90 -23.75 -22.20
C LEU A 219 -11.57 -24.43 -22.54
N SER A 220 -10.65 -24.43 -21.58
CA SER A 220 -9.35 -25.03 -21.82
C SER A 220 -9.52 -26.53 -22.02
N LYS A 221 -8.94 -27.01 -23.11
CA LYS A 221 -8.71 -28.43 -23.41
C LYS A 221 -7.90 -29.17 -22.31
N ASN A 222 -7.54 -28.48 -21.22
CA ASN A 222 -6.57 -28.91 -20.24
C ASN A 222 -7.18 -29.23 -18.85
N GLU A 223 -8.46 -28.95 -18.59
CA GLU A 223 -9.08 -29.19 -17.26
C GLU A 223 -10.47 -29.87 -17.22
N PRO A 224 -10.73 -30.99 -17.92
CA PRO A 224 -12.03 -31.67 -17.87
C PRO A 224 -12.18 -32.56 -16.61
N PHE A 225 -12.52 -31.95 -15.48
CA PHE A 225 -13.00 -32.69 -14.29
C PHE A 225 -14.26 -33.49 -14.62
N SER A 226 -14.36 -34.73 -14.10
CA SER A 226 -15.58 -35.55 -14.19
C SER A 226 -16.45 -35.38 -12.94
N GLY A 227 -17.65 -34.85 -13.09
CA GLY A 227 -18.64 -34.73 -12.01
C GLY A 227 -19.32 -33.37 -11.96
N THR A 228 -20.09 -33.15 -10.89
CA THR A 228 -20.85 -31.91 -10.65
C THR A 228 -20.29 -31.06 -9.51
N MET A 229 -19.37 -31.64 -8.72
CA MET A 229 -18.61 -30.99 -7.66
C MET A 229 -17.29 -31.73 -7.41
N ASN A 230 -16.22 -31.01 -7.07
CA ASN A 230 -14.94 -31.58 -6.65
C ASN A 230 -14.26 -30.75 -5.55
N VAL A 231 -13.57 -31.45 -4.64
CA VAL A 231 -12.64 -30.91 -3.64
C VAL A 231 -11.29 -31.57 -3.89
N SER A 232 -10.33 -30.83 -4.43
CA SER A 232 -9.05 -31.36 -4.90
C SER A 232 -7.85 -30.68 -4.24
N VAL A 233 -6.75 -31.40 -4.08
CA VAL A 233 -5.48 -30.85 -3.56
C VAL A 233 -4.53 -30.56 -4.73
N SER A 234 -4.24 -29.29 -4.99
CA SER A 234 -3.39 -28.82 -6.10
C SER A 234 -1.93 -29.26 -5.96
N ASP A 235 -1.10 -28.99 -6.96
CA ASP A 235 0.33 -29.33 -6.98
C ASP A 235 1.18 -28.56 -5.95
N ILE A 236 0.72 -27.38 -5.54
CA ILE A 236 1.30 -26.58 -4.45
C ILE A 236 0.60 -26.80 -3.10
N ARG A 237 -0.36 -27.74 -3.04
CA ARG A 237 -1.12 -28.20 -1.84
C ARG A 237 -2.28 -27.31 -1.42
N GLU A 238 -2.74 -26.42 -2.29
CA GLU A 238 -3.99 -25.68 -2.06
C GLU A 238 -5.18 -26.63 -2.21
N VAL A 239 -6.25 -26.39 -1.45
CA VAL A 239 -7.54 -27.01 -1.72
C VAL A 239 -8.30 -26.16 -2.73
N GLN A 240 -8.68 -26.79 -3.84
CA GLN A 240 -9.57 -26.25 -4.87
C GLN A 240 -10.97 -26.84 -4.68
N TYR A 241 -11.97 -25.99 -4.82
CA TYR A 241 -13.38 -26.36 -4.84
C TYR A 241 -14.04 -25.90 -6.15
N GLY A 242 -14.51 -26.86 -6.94
CA GLY A 242 -15.33 -26.62 -8.13
C GLY A 242 -16.73 -27.17 -7.91
N VAL A 243 -17.76 -26.42 -8.31
CA VAL A 243 -19.17 -26.85 -8.16
C VAL A 243 -20.05 -26.23 -9.23
N ALA A 244 -20.97 -27.03 -9.79
CA ALA A 244 -22.05 -26.53 -10.62
C ALA A 244 -23.22 -26.07 -9.74
N ASN A 245 -23.85 -24.93 -10.08
CA ASN A 245 -24.97 -24.41 -9.31
C ASN A 245 -26.23 -25.30 -9.43
N ALA A 246 -27.21 -25.13 -8.54
CA ALA A 246 -28.40 -26.00 -8.49
C ALA A 246 -29.20 -26.06 -9.80
N ASP A 247 -29.20 -24.98 -10.58
CA ASP A 247 -29.89 -24.88 -11.88
C ASP A 247 -29.07 -25.42 -13.05
N ASN A 248 -27.80 -25.81 -12.81
CA ASN A 248 -26.91 -26.44 -13.77
C ASN A 248 -26.64 -25.61 -15.03
N ASN A 249 -26.72 -24.30 -14.89
CA ASN A 249 -26.51 -23.31 -15.95
C ASN A 249 -25.25 -22.48 -15.73
N TYR A 250 -24.49 -22.79 -14.67
CA TYR A 250 -23.23 -22.16 -14.33
C TYR A 250 -22.28 -23.25 -13.85
N TYR A 251 -21.25 -23.54 -14.65
CA TYR A 251 -20.28 -24.61 -14.42
C TYR A 251 -18.96 -24.05 -13.88
N PRO A 252 -18.19 -24.81 -13.08
CA PRO A 252 -16.88 -24.39 -12.59
C PRO A 252 -15.90 -24.15 -13.76
N THR A 253 -15.82 -22.91 -14.22
CA THR A 253 -14.69 -22.36 -14.97
C THR A 253 -13.61 -21.90 -14.00
N THR A 254 -12.42 -21.58 -14.50
CA THR A 254 -11.34 -20.94 -13.73
C THR A 254 -11.80 -19.68 -12.98
N LYS A 255 -12.87 -19.01 -13.44
CA LYS A 255 -13.44 -17.79 -12.84
C LYS A 255 -14.40 -18.05 -11.67
N THR A 256 -14.71 -19.32 -11.38
CA THR A 256 -15.85 -19.70 -10.52
C THR A 256 -15.51 -20.81 -9.53
N GLN A 257 -14.25 -21.23 -9.52
CA GLN A 257 -13.68 -22.12 -8.53
C GLN A 257 -13.27 -21.32 -7.29
N ALA A 258 -13.38 -21.94 -6.12
CA ALA A 258 -12.87 -21.37 -4.89
C ALA A 258 -11.58 -22.08 -4.49
N TRP A 259 -10.59 -21.31 -4.02
CA TRP A 259 -9.27 -21.80 -3.66
C TRP A 259 -8.92 -21.41 -2.24
N SER A 260 -8.10 -22.23 -1.59
CA SER A 260 -7.52 -21.96 -0.27
C SER A 260 -6.02 -21.72 -0.36
N ASN A 261 -5.41 -21.41 0.78
CA ASN A 261 -3.96 -21.41 0.93
C ASN A 261 -3.41 -22.86 0.98
N PRO A 262 -2.12 -23.08 0.66
CA PRO A 262 -1.48 -24.38 0.77
C PRO A 262 -1.53 -24.97 2.17
N MET A 263 -1.84 -26.26 2.21
CA MET A 263 -1.72 -27.08 3.41
C MET A 263 -0.27 -27.52 3.65
N GLU A 264 0.04 -27.72 4.93
CA GLU A 264 1.34 -28.22 5.36
C GLU A 264 1.40 -29.74 5.38
N LYS A 265 2.54 -30.29 4.98
CA LYS A 265 2.70 -31.75 4.94
C LYS A 265 2.87 -32.29 6.35
N GLY A 266 2.25 -33.42 6.63
CA GLY A 266 2.30 -34.10 7.93
C GLY A 266 1.46 -33.46 9.04
N GLN A 267 0.77 -32.35 8.75
CA GLN A 267 -0.07 -31.61 9.70
C GLN A 267 -1.56 -31.91 9.47
N TRP A 268 -2.33 -31.82 10.55
CA TRP A 268 -3.79 -31.85 10.50
C TRP A 268 -4.31 -30.48 10.10
N HIS A 269 -5.33 -30.47 9.25
CA HIS A 269 -5.98 -29.27 8.75
C HIS A 269 -7.50 -29.36 8.91
N ASN A 270 -8.10 -28.23 9.27
CA ASN A 270 -9.53 -28.02 9.24
C ASN A 270 -9.87 -27.28 7.94
N ILE A 271 -10.45 -27.98 6.98
CA ILE A 271 -10.89 -27.42 5.71
C ILE A 271 -12.39 -27.16 5.82
N VAL A 272 -12.82 -25.92 5.58
CA VAL A 272 -14.21 -25.51 5.60
C VAL A 272 -14.57 -24.86 4.28
N ILE A 273 -15.54 -25.43 3.58
CA ILE A 273 -16.10 -24.88 2.35
C ILE A 273 -17.47 -24.32 2.68
N THR A 274 -17.68 -23.02 2.44
CA THR A 274 -18.96 -22.36 2.72
C THR A 274 -19.60 -21.83 1.45
N SER A 275 -20.92 -21.96 1.35
CA SER A 275 -21.73 -21.22 0.40
C SER A 275 -22.96 -20.66 1.10
N ASP A 276 -23.13 -19.35 1.05
CA ASP A 276 -24.32 -18.63 1.55
C ASP A 276 -25.23 -18.17 0.40
N ASN A 277 -25.10 -18.81 -0.79
CA ASN A 277 -25.70 -18.43 -2.07
C ASN A 277 -25.31 -17.05 -2.62
N SER A 278 -24.46 -16.31 -1.93
CA SER A 278 -23.90 -15.03 -2.36
C SER A 278 -22.39 -15.13 -2.61
N SER A 279 -21.74 -16.03 -1.88
CA SER A 279 -20.33 -16.34 -1.95
C SER A 279 -20.08 -17.85 -1.89
N VAL A 280 -18.94 -18.30 -2.42
CA VAL A 280 -18.41 -19.66 -2.27
C VAL A 280 -16.94 -19.54 -1.88
N ARG A 281 -16.55 -20.13 -0.76
CA ARG A 281 -15.22 -19.91 -0.15
C ARG A 281 -14.61 -21.20 0.34
N VAL A 282 -13.28 -21.32 0.26
CA VAL A 282 -12.51 -22.42 0.87
C VAL A 282 -11.60 -21.83 1.94
N ILE A 283 -11.83 -22.24 3.18
CA ILE A 283 -11.17 -21.74 4.39
C ILE A 283 -10.36 -22.90 4.95
N VAL A 284 -9.06 -22.69 5.21
CA VAL A 284 -8.18 -23.71 5.78
C VAL A 284 -7.64 -23.18 7.11
N ASP A 285 -7.83 -23.95 8.17
CA ASP A 285 -7.44 -23.62 9.55
C ASP A 285 -7.98 -22.26 10.02
N GLY A 286 -9.20 -21.92 9.59
CA GLY A 286 -9.86 -20.65 9.89
C GLY A 286 -9.46 -19.48 8.98
N VAL A 287 -8.63 -19.72 7.96
CA VAL A 287 -8.10 -18.68 7.08
C VAL A 287 -8.66 -18.78 5.68
N ASP A 288 -9.28 -17.68 5.25
CA ASP A 288 -9.81 -17.48 3.91
C ASP A 288 -8.71 -16.94 2.98
N ALA A 289 -8.51 -17.59 1.84
CA ALA A 289 -7.58 -17.11 0.82
C ALA A 289 -8.17 -15.97 -0.03
N TYR A 290 -9.47 -15.66 0.12
CA TYR A 290 -10.19 -14.69 -0.69
C TYR A 290 -10.04 -14.94 -2.20
N ARG A 291 -9.87 -16.21 -2.58
CA ARG A 291 -9.85 -16.71 -3.95
C ARG A 291 -11.12 -17.53 -4.22
N GLY A 292 -12.24 -17.03 -3.73
CA GLY A 292 -13.58 -17.61 -3.84
C GLY A 292 -14.47 -16.81 -4.80
N TYR A 293 -15.72 -17.24 -4.94
CA TYR A 293 -16.74 -16.46 -5.63
C TYR A 293 -17.38 -15.45 -4.66
N TYR A 294 -17.51 -14.18 -5.06
CA TYR A 294 -18.12 -13.10 -4.28
C TYR A 294 -19.05 -12.29 -5.19
N GLY A 295 -20.37 -12.40 -5.01
CA GLY A 295 -21.36 -11.87 -5.94
C GLY A 295 -21.61 -10.36 -5.88
N ALA A 296 -21.69 -9.71 -7.04
CA ALA A 296 -22.30 -8.39 -7.22
C ALA A 296 -23.40 -8.36 -8.31
N ASP A 297 -23.57 -9.42 -9.09
CA ASP A 297 -24.43 -9.48 -10.29
C ASP A 297 -25.67 -10.39 -10.17
N GLY A 298 -25.84 -11.08 -9.05
CA GLY A 298 -27.08 -11.79 -8.69
C GLY A 298 -27.36 -13.11 -9.43
N ALA A 299 -26.44 -13.64 -10.24
CA ALA A 299 -26.72 -14.75 -11.16
C ALA A 299 -25.91 -16.07 -10.98
N GLY A 300 -24.82 -16.18 -10.20
CA GLY A 300 -23.86 -17.28 -10.40
C GLY A 300 -24.05 -18.61 -9.65
N MET A 301 -23.90 -18.62 -8.31
CA MET A 301 -23.60 -19.86 -7.55
C MET A 301 -24.57 -20.13 -6.39
N LYS A 302 -25.81 -20.50 -6.72
CA LYS A 302 -26.84 -20.86 -5.73
C LYS A 302 -27.01 -22.38 -5.63
N GLY A 303 -26.85 -22.92 -4.42
CA GLY A 303 -26.88 -24.35 -4.16
C GLY A 303 -25.87 -25.13 -5.02
N MET A 304 -26.16 -26.42 -5.19
CA MET A 304 -25.29 -27.37 -5.89
C MET A 304 -26.14 -28.27 -6.79
N PHE A 305 -25.69 -28.50 -8.02
CA PHE A 305 -26.38 -29.39 -8.93
C PHE A 305 -26.38 -30.83 -8.39
N ALA A 306 -27.53 -31.49 -8.54
CA ALA A 306 -27.72 -32.90 -8.25
C ALA A 306 -28.17 -33.60 -9.54
N ASP A 307 -27.35 -34.49 -10.08
CA ASP A 307 -27.75 -35.24 -11.27
C ASP A 307 -28.91 -36.19 -10.93
N PRO A 308 -30.05 -36.08 -11.65
CA PRO A 308 -31.18 -36.99 -11.43
C PRO A 308 -30.85 -38.46 -11.74
N ASN A 309 -29.80 -38.75 -12.51
CA ASN A 309 -29.40 -40.12 -12.87
C ASN A 309 -28.40 -40.71 -11.88
N ASP A 310 -27.35 -39.96 -11.51
CA ASP A 310 -26.33 -40.41 -10.57
C ASP A 310 -25.61 -39.23 -9.90
N GLY A 311 -26.20 -38.74 -8.80
CA GLY A 311 -25.66 -37.64 -7.99
C GLY A 311 -24.87 -38.08 -6.76
N ARG A 312 -24.33 -39.31 -6.75
CA ARG A 312 -23.61 -39.89 -5.60
C ARG A 312 -22.38 -39.09 -5.22
N PHE A 313 -22.09 -39.03 -3.92
CA PHE A 313 -20.86 -38.46 -3.39
C PHE A 313 -19.80 -39.55 -3.27
N TYR A 314 -18.56 -39.22 -3.63
CA TYR A 314 -17.39 -40.09 -3.48
C TYR A 314 -16.29 -39.39 -2.70
N ILE A 315 -15.50 -40.14 -1.94
CA ILE A 315 -14.42 -39.65 -1.07
C ILE A 315 -13.19 -40.53 -1.27
N GLY A 316 -12.04 -39.92 -1.50
CA GLY A 316 -10.76 -40.64 -1.62
C GLY A 316 -10.21 -40.80 -3.04
N ALA A 317 -10.85 -40.19 -4.06
CA ALA A 317 -10.41 -40.25 -5.45
C ALA A 317 -10.70 -38.93 -6.19
N ALA A 318 -10.04 -38.71 -7.32
CA ALA A 318 -10.38 -37.69 -8.32
C ALA A 318 -10.65 -38.37 -9.67
N TYR A 319 -11.77 -38.04 -10.30
CA TYR A 319 -12.15 -38.53 -11.63
C TYR A 319 -11.86 -37.48 -12.70
N TRP A 320 -11.34 -37.91 -13.85
CA TRP A 320 -10.91 -37.02 -14.94
C TRP A 320 -11.22 -37.61 -16.32
N ILE A 321 -11.51 -36.76 -17.30
CA ILE A 321 -11.64 -37.17 -18.71
C ILE A 321 -10.34 -36.86 -19.44
N ASP A 322 -9.63 -37.84 -20.01
CA ASP A 322 -8.39 -37.54 -20.76
C ASP A 322 -8.72 -36.86 -22.11
N PRO A 323 -8.35 -35.56 -22.31
CA PRO A 323 -8.65 -34.81 -23.52
C PRO A 323 -7.83 -35.29 -24.75
N LEU A 324 -6.87 -36.20 -24.59
CA LEU A 324 -6.08 -36.79 -25.68
C LEU A 324 -6.77 -37.99 -26.35
N THR A 325 -7.86 -38.51 -25.79
CA THR A 325 -8.68 -39.53 -26.43
C THR A 325 -9.82 -38.85 -27.18
N GLY A 326 -9.74 -38.84 -28.52
CA GLY A 326 -10.65 -38.09 -29.38
C GLY A 326 -12.13 -38.45 -29.19
N GLY A 327 -12.83 -37.70 -28.35
CA GLY A 327 -14.21 -37.26 -28.51
C GLY A 327 -15.33 -38.30 -28.58
N VAL A 328 -15.09 -39.58 -28.32
CA VAL A 328 -16.17 -40.58 -28.24
C VAL A 328 -16.46 -40.89 -26.78
N ILE A 329 -17.47 -40.23 -26.24
CA ILE A 329 -18.00 -40.46 -24.90
C ILE A 329 -18.81 -41.76 -24.96
N SER A 330 -18.37 -42.79 -24.23
CA SER A 330 -19.16 -44.01 -23.98
C SER A 330 -19.32 -44.20 -22.47
N ASP A 331 -20.36 -44.91 -22.04
CA ASP A 331 -20.76 -45.16 -20.64
C ASP A 331 -19.69 -45.86 -19.75
N ALA A 332 -18.44 -45.96 -20.21
CA ALA A 332 -17.38 -46.78 -19.65
C ALA A 332 -16.09 -46.05 -19.22
N GLN A 333 -16.02 -44.71 -19.21
CA GLN A 333 -14.79 -43.99 -18.80
C GLN A 333 -14.96 -43.20 -17.50
N GLN A 334 -14.84 -43.93 -16.40
CA GLN A 334 -14.44 -43.40 -15.09
C GLN A 334 -12.94 -43.61 -14.93
N ASP A 335 -12.12 -42.84 -15.65
CA ASP A 335 -10.67 -42.93 -15.47
C ASP A 335 -10.29 -42.06 -14.26
N ILE A 336 -9.86 -42.71 -13.18
CA ILE A 336 -9.35 -42.00 -12.00
C ILE A 336 -8.06 -41.28 -12.38
N ASP A 337 -7.87 -40.03 -11.95
CA ASP A 337 -6.62 -39.29 -12.12
C ASP A 337 -5.73 -39.22 -10.88
N ALA A 338 -6.25 -39.40 -9.69
CA ALA A 338 -5.43 -39.60 -8.50
C ALA A 338 -6.28 -40.10 -7.34
N MET A 339 -5.70 -40.98 -6.53
CA MET A 339 -6.29 -41.39 -5.26
C MET A 339 -5.77 -40.52 -4.13
N LEU A 340 -6.63 -40.24 -3.15
CA LEU A 340 -6.29 -39.47 -1.95
C LEU A 340 -5.19 -40.18 -1.17
N ARG A 341 -4.21 -39.41 -0.70
CA ARG A 341 -3.16 -39.88 0.21
C ARG A 341 -3.10 -38.98 1.43
N GLY A 342 -3.29 -39.56 2.61
CA GLY A 342 -3.32 -38.82 3.87
C GLY A 342 -4.30 -39.45 4.84
N GLU A 343 -4.52 -38.82 5.98
CA GLU A 343 -5.47 -39.31 6.98
C GLU A 343 -6.72 -38.44 7.00
N LEU A 344 -7.90 -39.06 6.91
CA LEU A 344 -9.18 -38.37 7.04
C LEU A 344 -9.85 -38.81 8.34
N GLN A 345 -10.28 -37.86 9.16
CA GLN A 345 -10.92 -38.13 10.45
C GLN A 345 -12.42 -37.89 10.39
N HIS A 346 -12.86 -36.80 9.75
CA HIS A 346 -14.26 -36.38 9.81
C HIS A 346 -14.63 -35.58 8.57
N ILE A 347 -15.79 -35.88 8.00
CA ILE A 347 -16.46 -35.03 7.02
C ILE A 347 -17.88 -34.74 7.48
N ARG A 348 -18.26 -33.46 7.54
CA ARG A 348 -19.63 -33.03 7.87
C ARG A 348 -20.16 -32.07 6.81
N ILE A 349 -21.38 -32.29 6.37
CA ILE A 349 -22.07 -31.44 5.38
C ILE A 349 -23.37 -30.93 5.98
N SER A 350 -23.61 -29.63 5.88
CA SER A 350 -24.86 -28.99 6.27
C SER A 350 -25.64 -28.48 5.06
N ASP A 351 -26.97 -28.51 5.18
CA ASP A 351 -27.91 -27.82 4.29
C ASP A 351 -28.24 -26.46 4.89
N GLY A 352 -27.57 -25.43 4.38
CA GLY A 352 -27.45 -24.09 4.95
C GLY A 352 -26.01 -23.74 5.36
N ALA A 353 -25.61 -22.47 5.22
CA ALA A 353 -24.32 -22.00 5.71
C ALA A 353 -24.28 -21.97 7.25
N LEU A 354 -23.22 -22.51 7.85
CA LEU A 354 -22.98 -22.47 9.29
C LEU A 354 -22.21 -21.22 9.70
N ASP A 355 -22.57 -20.65 10.85
CA ASP A 355 -21.73 -19.66 11.51
C ASP A 355 -20.41 -20.31 11.99
N PRO A 356 -19.26 -19.61 11.96
CA PRO A 356 -17.98 -20.15 12.41
C PRO A 356 -17.98 -20.74 13.82
N SER A 357 -18.84 -20.25 14.72
CA SER A 357 -19.00 -20.81 16.06
C SER A 357 -19.61 -22.22 16.09
N GLN A 358 -20.22 -22.65 14.99
CA GLN A 358 -20.88 -23.96 14.84
C GLN A 358 -20.01 -24.99 14.10
N TRP A 359 -18.84 -24.59 13.59
CA TRP A 359 -17.92 -25.50 12.92
C TRP A 359 -17.40 -26.61 13.88
N LEU A 360 -16.92 -27.71 13.32
CA LEU A 360 -16.35 -28.86 14.04
C LEU A 360 -15.21 -28.42 14.97
N ILE A 361 -14.46 -27.41 14.54
CA ILE A 361 -13.48 -26.71 15.37
C ILE A 361 -13.92 -25.25 15.45
N PRO A 362 -14.61 -24.84 16.53
CA PRO A 362 -14.90 -23.44 16.75
C PRO A 362 -13.59 -22.66 16.88
N ASN A 363 -13.49 -21.53 16.18
CA ASN A 363 -12.31 -20.68 16.13
C ASN A 363 -11.00 -21.48 15.86
N PRO A 364 -10.85 -22.09 14.66
CA PRO A 364 -9.70 -22.93 14.35
C PRO A 364 -8.36 -22.24 14.64
N LEU A 365 -8.29 -20.93 14.41
CA LEU A 365 -7.09 -20.13 14.65
C LEU A 365 -6.62 -20.18 16.09
N THR A 366 -7.49 -19.96 17.07
CA THR A 366 -7.10 -20.02 18.48
C THR A 366 -6.91 -21.45 18.97
N THR A 367 -7.65 -22.40 18.38
CA THR A 367 -7.64 -23.80 18.80
C THR A 367 -6.41 -24.54 18.28
N LEU A 368 -5.93 -24.17 17.08
CA LEU A 368 -4.83 -24.81 16.37
C LEU A 368 -3.51 -24.02 16.46
N ASN A 369 -3.52 -22.78 16.97
CA ASN A 369 -2.30 -21.96 17.13
C ASN A 369 -1.88 -21.81 18.62
N PRO A 370 -1.39 -22.86 19.30
CA PRO A 370 -0.68 -22.67 20.54
C PRO A 370 0.73 -22.08 20.27
N VAL A 371 1.28 -21.40 21.28
CA VAL A 371 2.62 -20.77 21.33
C VAL A 371 3.63 -21.37 20.34
N ALA A 372 4.23 -20.49 19.52
CA ALA A 372 5.26 -20.83 18.54
C ALA A 372 6.30 -21.81 19.09
N GLY A 373 6.54 -22.91 18.36
CA GLY A 373 7.50 -23.97 18.73
C GLY A 373 6.89 -25.21 19.38
N THR A 374 5.55 -25.32 19.44
CA THR A 374 4.87 -26.55 19.85
C THR A 374 4.64 -27.46 18.62
N PRO A 375 4.83 -28.80 18.69
CA PRO A 375 4.45 -29.68 17.58
C PRO A 375 2.96 -29.52 17.24
N GLY A 376 2.65 -29.09 16.02
CA GLY A 376 1.29 -28.71 15.60
C GLY A 376 0.90 -27.25 15.90
N SER A 377 1.84 -26.37 16.28
CA SER A 377 1.60 -24.93 16.31
C SER A 377 1.56 -24.36 14.90
N HIS A 378 0.39 -23.86 14.50
CA HIS A 378 0.22 -23.00 13.33
C HIS A 378 0.92 -21.65 13.63
N ALA A 379 1.47 -20.96 12.64
CA ALA A 379 2.30 -19.76 12.89
C ALA A 379 1.45 -18.56 13.32
N VAL A 380 2.04 -17.65 14.12
CA VAL A 380 1.34 -16.49 14.71
C VAL A 380 1.17 -15.40 13.65
N PRO A 381 -0.05 -14.87 13.42
CA PRO A 381 -0.28 -13.67 12.63
C PRO A 381 0.66 -12.51 13.00
N GLY A 382 1.40 -11.95 12.05
CA GLY A 382 1.98 -10.61 12.16
C GLY A 382 0.89 -9.55 12.35
N ASN A 383 1.18 -8.47 13.08
CA ASN A 383 0.14 -7.53 13.51
C ASN A 383 -0.37 -6.56 12.43
N ASN A 384 0.40 -6.39 11.33
CA ASN A 384 0.19 -5.41 10.26
C ASN A 384 -0.31 -4.07 10.84
N ASP A 385 0.47 -3.53 11.77
CA ASP A 385 0.14 -2.32 12.52
C ASP A 385 -0.16 -1.14 11.58
N PRO A 386 -0.98 -0.16 12.02
CA PRO A 386 -1.27 1.03 11.24
C PRO A 386 0.01 1.71 10.73
N TYR A 387 0.04 2.07 9.45
CA TYR A 387 1.22 2.66 8.83
C TYR A 387 1.57 4.01 9.47
N SER A 388 2.86 4.18 9.77
CA SER A 388 3.46 5.44 10.18
C SER A 388 4.84 5.62 9.58
N LEU A 389 5.19 6.86 9.23
CA LEU A 389 6.54 7.24 8.81
C LEU A 389 7.57 6.87 9.90
N VAL A 390 8.78 6.49 9.49
CA VAL A 390 9.85 6.05 10.40
C VAL A 390 10.31 7.21 11.27
N ASN A 391 10.65 8.32 10.63
CA ASN A 391 11.21 9.52 11.26
C ASN A 391 10.45 10.76 10.76
N PRO A 392 9.20 10.97 11.21
CA PRO A 392 8.35 12.02 10.65
C PRO A 392 8.98 13.40 10.85
N THR A 393 9.19 14.13 9.76
CA THR A 393 9.68 15.51 9.82
C THR A 393 8.52 16.50 9.76
N ALA A 394 8.57 17.52 10.61
CA ALA A 394 7.56 18.56 10.65
C ALA A 394 7.78 19.59 9.53
N ASN A 395 6.75 19.78 8.70
CA ASN A 395 6.57 20.94 7.80
C ASN A 395 7.55 21.11 6.61
N ASN A 396 8.47 20.19 6.32
CA ASN A 396 9.51 20.43 5.29
C ASN A 396 9.63 19.37 4.17
N ASP A 397 8.77 18.35 4.16
CA ASP A 397 8.58 17.38 3.05
C ASP A 397 9.84 16.57 2.65
N TYR A 398 10.80 16.40 3.57
CA TYR A 398 12.06 15.66 3.32
C TYR A 398 11.98 14.14 3.59
N ASP A 399 10.85 13.69 4.14
CA ASP A 399 10.42 12.32 4.32
C ASP A 399 9.17 12.09 3.47
N TYR A 400 9.19 11.13 2.55
CA TYR A 400 8.07 10.88 1.64
C TYR A 400 8.10 9.48 1.05
N ASN A 401 6.96 9.03 0.52
CA ASN A 401 6.82 7.70 -0.06
C ASN A 401 6.68 7.72 -1.58
N VAL A 402 7.39 6.80 -2.23
CA VAL A 402 6.95 6.21 -3.49
C VAL A 402 6.38 4.83 -3.16
N VAL A 403 5.18 4.54 -3.65
CA VAL A 403 4.49 3.28 -3.36
C VAL A 403 4.47 2.42 -4.62
N PHE A 404 4.84 1.16 -4.48
CA PHE A 404 4.74 0.17 -5.54
C PHE A 404 3.51 -0.70 -5.28
N ILE A 405 2.67 -0.83 -6.31
CA ILE A 405 1.50 -1.71 -6.31
C ILE A 405 1.93 -3.00 -7.01
N PRO A 406 2.06 -4.11 -6.28
CA PRO A 406 2.40 -5.42 -6.84
C PRO A 406 1.26 -5.99 -7.70
N ASP A 407 1.49 -7.22 -8.17
CA ASP A 407 0.57 -8.09 -8.86
C ASP A 407 -0.77 -8.23 -8.12
N THR A 408 -1.83 -7.59 -8.65
CA THR A 408 -3.17 -7.56 -8.01
C THR A 408 -4.15 -8.57 -8.62
N GLN A 409 -3.73 -9.27 -9.67
CA GLN A 409 -4.58 -10.01 -10.60
C GLN A 409 -5.65 -10.91 -9.95
N TYR A 410 -5.28 -11.67 -8.91
CA TYR A 410 -6.23 -12.56 -8.23
C TYR A 410 -7.27 -11.77 -7.42
N ASN A 411 -6.87 -10.70 -6.75
CA ASN A 411 -7.80 -9.82 -6.05
C ASN A 411 -8.68 -9.07 -7.06
N THR A 412 -8.13 -8.55 -8.16
CA THR A 412 -8.95 -7.93 -9.22
C THR A 412 -9.99 -8.90 -9.76
N GLN A 413 -9.64 -10.17 -9.98
CA GLN A 413 -10.57 -11.17 -10.50
C GLN A 413 -11.68 -11.50 -9.50
N SER A 414 -11.31 -11.81 -8.25
CA SER A 414 -12.22 -12.51 -7.31
C SER A 414 -12.62 -11.66 -6.10
N SER A 415 -11.80 -10.70 -5.69
CA SER A 415 -11.93 -9.97 -4.42
C SER A 415 -11.57 -8.49 -4.56
N ASN A 416 -12.13 -7.82 -5.57
CA ASN A 416 -11.71 -6.46 -5.96
C ASN A 416 -11.96 -5.41 -4.87
N PHE A 417 -12.78 -5.72 -3.86
CA PHE A 417 -12.93 -4.86 -2.69
C PHE A 417 -11.60 -4.67 -1.93
N ILE A 418 -10.71 -5.66 -1.91
CA ILE A 418 -9.36 -5.54 -1.32
C ILE A 418 -8.53 -4.50 -2.08
N VAL A 419 -8.55 -4.56 -3.41
CA VAL A 419 -7.85 -3.59 -4.27
C VAL A 419 -8.45 -2.19 -4.07
N ASN A 420 -9.78 -2.08 -4.11
CA ASN A 420 -10.49 -0.82 -3.88
C ASN A 420 -10.16 -0.20 -2.51
N ASP A 421 -10.18 -0.99 -1.43
CA ASP A 421 -9.90 -0.50 -0.08
C ASP A 421 -8.43 -0.06 0.04
N SER A 422 -7.50 -0.81 -0.56
CA SER A 422 -6.08 -0.42 -0.61
C SER A 422 -5.86 0.88 -1.40
N MET A 423 -6.48 1.05 -2.58
CA MET A 423 -6.37 2.29 -3.35
C MET A 423 -7.07 3.46 -2.65
N GLN A 424 -8.22 3.22 -2.03
CA GLN A 424 -8.94 4.24 -1.26
C GLN A 424 -8.14 4.69 -0.05
N TRP A 425 -7.49 3.76 0.66
CA TRP A 425 -6.60 4.11 1.76
C TRP A 425 -5.46 5.00 1.29
N LEU A 426 -4.83 4.71 0.14
CA LEU A 426 -3.79 5.57 -0.44
C LEU A 426 -4.32 6.98 -0.75
N VAL A 427 -5.54 7.10 -1.25
CA VAL A 427 -6.20 8.40 -1.48
C VAL A 427 -6.41 9.15 -0.17
N ASP A 428 -6.95 8.48 0.85
CA ASP A 428 -7.30 9.08 2.13
C ASP A 428 -6.07 9.47 2.96
N HIS A 429 -4.96 8.72 2.80
CA HIS A 429 -3.73 8.89 3.56
C HIS A 429 -2.59 9.51 2.75
N LYS A 430 -2.83 9.99 1.53
CA LYS A 430 -1.76 10.55 0.67
C LYS A 430 -0.93 11.64 1.37
N ASP A 431 -1.57 12.46 2.20
CA ASP A 431 -0.90 13.55 2.91
C ASP A 431 -0.20 13.06 4.19
N SER A 432 -0.83 12.15 4.96
CA SER A 432 -0.26 11.62 6.21
C SER A 432 0.87 10.63 5.98
N ALA A 433 0.75 9.78 4.95
CA ALA A 433 1.80 8.87 4.49
C ALA A 433 2.73 9.55 3.47
N LYS A 434 2.48 10.82 3.12
CA LYS A 434 3.31 11.62 2.18
C LYS A 434 3.60 10.89 0.87
N VAL A 435 2.58 10.30 0.26
CA VAL A 435 2.68 9.56 -1.01
C VAL A 435 2.86 10.55 -2.17
N LYS A 436 3.99 10.46 -2.88
CA LYS A 436 4.35 11.37 -3.98
C LYS A 436 4.22 10.77 -5.36
N ALA A 437 4.34 9.44 -5.46
CA ALA A 437 4.12 8.71 -6.68
C ALA A 437 3.74 7.26 -6.38
N ILE A 438 3.06 6.66 -7.35
CA ILE A 438 2.67 5.25 -7.36
C ILE A 438 3.15 4.61 -8.66
N VAL A 439 3.72 3.41 -8.57
CA VAL A 439 4.14 2.62 -9.73
C VAL A 439 3.56 1.20 -9.59
N SER A 440 2.71 0.80 -10.53
CA SER A 440 2.25 -0.60 -10.63
C SER A 440 3.37 -1.48 -11.19
N LEU A 441 3.45 -2.72 -10.72
CA LEU A 441 4.45 -3.70 -11.14
C LEU A 441 3.92 -4.72 -12.16
N GLY A 442 2.74 -4.49 -12.73
CA GLY A 442 2.10 -5.35 -13.73
C GLY A 442 1.08 -6.33 -13.13
N ASP A 443 0.48 -7.15 -13.98
CA ASP A 443 -0.58 -8.11 -13.65
C ASP A 443 -1.71 -7.48 -12.83
N ILE A 444 -2.33 -6.46 -13.43
CA ILE A 444 -3.50 -5.81 -12.85
C ILE A 444 -4.79 -6.61 -13.09
N THR A 445 -4.77 -7.52 -14.05
CA THR A 445 -5.83 -8.47 -14.40
C THR A 445 -5.30 -9.91 -14.40
N GLN A 446 -6.16 -10.90 -14.18
CA GLN A 446 -5.78 -12.33 -14.13
C GLN A 446 -5.94 -13.01 -15.49
N SER A 447 -6.88 -12.54 -16.30
CA SER A 447 -7.30 -13.23 -17.51
C SER A 447 -7.49 -12.30 -18.71
N ASN A 448 -7.00 -11.06 -18.63
CA ASN A 448 -7.16 -10.04 -19.67
C ASN A 448 -8.64 -9.94 -20.11
N ASP A 449 -9.54 -9.84 -19.12
CA ASP A 449 -10.99 -9.85 -19.33
C ASP A 449 -11.57 -8.43 -19.25
N PRO A 450 -12.50 -8.04 -20.14
CA PRO A 450 -13.14 -6.72 -20.08
C PRO A 450 -13.74 -6.36 -18.71
N ASP A 451 -14.34 -7.32 -17.99
CA ASP A 451 -14.92 -7.08 -16.67
C ASP A 451 -13.85 -6.86 -15.60
N GLU A 452 -12.67 -7.49 -15.75
CA GLU A 452 -11.51 -7.20 -14.89
C GLU A 452 -11.02 -5.78 -15.13
N TYR A 453 -11.00 -5.28 -16.37
CA TYR A 453 -10.64 -3.88 -16.65
C TYR A 453 -11.66 -2.86 -16.12
N VAL A 454 -12.96 -3.20 -16.08
CA VAL A 454 -13.94 -2.37 -15.36
C VAL A 454 -13.55 -2.26 -13.89
N ARG A 455 -13.20 -3.38 -13.26
CA ARG A 455 -12.77 -3.44 -11.85
C ARG A 455 -11.44 -2.73 -11.60
N THR A 456 -10.49 -2.78 -12.53
CA THR A 456 -9.26 -1.99 -12.42
C THR A 456 -9.53 -0.50 -12.57
N HIS A 457 -10.42 -0.07 -13.47
CA HIS A 457 -10.82 1.34 -13.55
C HIS A 457 -11.54 1.82 -12.28
N GLU A 458 -12.40 1.00 -11.67
CA GLU A 458 -13.03 1.32 -10.37
C GLU A 458 -11.99 1.55 -9.26
N SER A 459 -10.89 0.80 -9.27
CA SER A 459 -9.85 0.87 -8.24
C SER A 459 -8.79 1.93 -8.53
N TYR A 460 -8.13 1.86 -9.69
CA TYR A 460 -6.93 2.65 -10.03
C TYR A 460 -7.26 4.08 -10.45
N ASP A 461 -8.39 4.35 -11.12
CA ASP A 461 -8.74 5.72 -11.56
C ASP A 461 -8.88 6.67 -10.37
N ARG A 462 -9.20 6.15 -9.17
CA ARG A 462 -9.27 6.93 -7.92
C ARG A 462 -7.94 7.62 -7.60
N LEU A 463 -6.82 6.97 -7.89
CA LEU A 463 -5.48 7.51 -7.65
C LEU A 463 -5.22 8.75 -8.52
N ALA A 464 -5.51 8.64 -9.82
CA ALA A 464 -5.40 9.73 -10.78
C ALA A 464 -6.38 10.87 -10.43
N ASN A 465 -7.63 10.54 -10.11
CA ASN A 465 -8.64 11.52 -9.68
C ASN A 465 -8.27 12.25 -8.38
N ALA A 466 -7.53 11.61 -7.49
CA ALA A 466 -6.97 12.22 -6.28
C ALA A 466 -5.71 13.08 -6.55
N GLY A 467 -5.23 13.12 -7.80
CA GLY A 467 -4.05 13.87 -8.22
C GLY A 467 -2.72 13.22 -7.82
N ILE A 468 -2.70 11.91 -7.57
CA ILE A 468 -1.48 11.17 -7.23
C ILE A 468 -0.79 10.74 -8.55
N PRO A 469 0.46 11.16 -8.82
CA PRO A 469 1.22 10.68 -9.97
C PRO A 469 1.29 9.15 -9.96
N THR A 470 0.71 8.51 -10.97
CA THR A 470 0.55 7.05 -11.01
C THR A 470 0.99 6.53 -12.37
N LEU A 471 1.87 5.54 -12.37
CA LEU A 471 2.33 4.82 -13.56
C LEU A 471 1.78 3.38 -13.50
N ILE A 472 1.03 2.97 -14.52
CA ILE A 472 0.47 1.62 -14.63
C ILE A 472 1.31 0.82 -15.62
N SER A 473 1.72 -0.38 -15.20
CA SER A 473 2.55 -1.30 -15.97
C SER A 473 1.74 -2.51 -16.44
N GLU A 474 2.16 -3.10 -17.56
CA GLU A 474 1.58 -4.29 -18.18
C GLU A 474 2.34 -5.54 -17.70
N GLY A 475 1.62 -6.52 -17.15
CA GLY A 475 2.17 -7.84 -16.85
C GLY A 475 1.80 -8.89 -17.90
N ASN A 476 2.18 -10.15 -17.65
CA ASN A 476 1.92 -11.23 -18.59
C ASN A 476 0.46 -11.70 -18.59
N HIS A 477 -0.32 -11.41 -17.54
CA HIS A 477 -1.76 -11.71 -17.46
C HIS A 477 -2.65 -10.61 -18.05
N ASP A 478 -2.08 -9.42 -18.28
CA ASP A 478 -2.76 -8.28 -18.92
C ASP A 478 -2.77 -8.37 -20.45
N TYR A 479 -2.28 -9.49 -20.99
CA TYR A 479 -2.12 -9.71 -22.42
C TYR A 479 -2.49 -11.13 -22.83
N GLY A 480 -3.27 -11.27 -23.89
CA GLY A 480 -3.61 -12.56 -24.51
C GLY A 480 -5.02 -13.06 -24.21
N GLY A 481 -5.55 -13.88 -25.13
CA GLY A 481 -6.95 -14.30 -25.17
C GLY A 481 -7.47 -14.32 -26.62
N ASN A 482 -8.50 -15.11 -26.92
CA ASN A 482 -9.28 -14.89 -28.15
C ASN A 482 -9.94 -13.50 -28.04
N PRO A 483 -10.29 -12.82 -29.14
CA PRO A 483 -10.66 -11.41 -29.13
C PRO A 483 -11.48 -10.98 -27.91
N PRO A 484 -11.04 -9.88 -27.26
CA PRO A 484 -10.59 -8.69 -27.98
C PRO A 484 -9.08 -8.42 -27.99
N ALA A 485 -8.74 -7.33 -28.68
CA ALA A 485 -7.43 -6.70 -28.82
C ALA A 485 -6.70 -6.48 -27.48
N ASP A 486 -5.45 -6.02 -27.55
CA ASP A 486 -4.65 -5.52 -26.42
C ASP A 486 -5.46 -4.55 -25.52
N LEU A 487 -6.15 -5.12 -24.51
CA LEU A 487 -7.09 -4.41 -23.64
C LEU A 487 -6.34 -3.52 -22.66
N PHE A 488 -5.13 -3.93 -22.26
CA PHE A 488 -4.24 -3.08 -21.50
C PHE A 488 -4.02 -1.75 -22.22
N LYS A 489 -3.59 -1.75 -23.49
CA LYS A 489 -3.41 -0.49 -24.23
C LYS A 489 -4.71 0.27 -24.45
N ALA A 490 -5.82 -0.43 -24.65
CA ALA A 490 -7.12 0.23 -24.77
C ALA A 490 -7.52 0.96 -23.47
N SER A 491 -7.13 0.42 -22.31
CA SER A 491 -7.50 0.91 -20.97
C SER A 491 -6.48 1.88 -20.36
N TYR A 492 -5.18 1.71 -20.66
CA TYR A 492 -4.07 2.43 -20.04
C TYR A 492 -3.06 3.07 -21.02
N GLY A 493 -3.16 2.77 -22.32
CA GLY A 493 -2.28 3.30 -23.37
C GLY A 493 -2.59 4.74 -23.83
N PRO A 494 -1.93 5.23 -24.89
CA PRO A 494 -1.97 6.65 -25.29
C PRO A 494 -3.34 7.17 -25.79
N THR A 495 -4.28 6.29 -26.14
CA THR A 495 -5.63 6.66 -26.58
C THR A 495 -6.71 6.26 -25.58
N SER A 496 -6.31 5.86 -24.38
CA SER A 496 -7.20 5.25 -23.39
C SER A 496 -7.97 6.29 -22.55
N PRO A 497 -9.04 5.85 -21.84
CA PRO A 497 -9.69 6.66 -20.80
C PRO A 497 -8.71 7.08 -19.69
N TRP A 498 -7.79 6.20 -19.29
CA TRP A 498 -6.75 6.53 -18.31
C TRP A 498 -5.88 7.71 -18.77
N ASN A 499 -5.44 7.70 -20.03
CA ASN A 499 -4.65 8.81 -20.58
C ASN A 499 -5.41 10.14 -20.49
N ALA A 500 -6.73 10.14 -20.69
CA ALA A 500 -7.54 11.36 -20.52
C ALA A 500 -7.58 11.86 -19.08
N LEU A 501 -7.50 10.96 -18.08
CA LEU A 501 -7.42 11.30 -16.66
C LEU A 501 -6.05 11.85 -16.27
N VAL A 502 -4.97 11.18 -16.67
CA VAL A 502 -3.61 11.57 -16.27
C VAL A 502 -3.06 12.73 -17.09
N ASN A 503 -3.53 12.95 -18.32
CA ASN A 503 -3.09 14.02 -19.22
C ASN A 503 -4.22 15.02 -19.59
N PRO A 504 -4.84 15.70 -18.61
CA PRO A 504 -5.99 16.57 -18.88
C PRO A 504 -5.60 17.74 -19.77
N GLY A 505 -6.38 17.97 -20.84
CA GLY A 505 -6.13 19.06 -21.79
C GLY A 505 -4.85 18.92 -22.63
N GLY A 506 -4.27 17.71 -22.72
CA GLY A 506 -3.05 17.45 -23.48
C GLY A 506 -1.75 17.79 -22.73
N VAL A 507 -1.82 18.09 -21.43
CA VAL A 507 -0.65 18.24 -20.57
C VAL A 507 -0.04 16.86 -20.32
N GLN A 508 1.17 16.62 -20.81
CA GLN A 508 1.83 15.31 -20.71
C GLN A 508 2.45 15.07 -19.32
N ASN A 509 1.65 14.57 -18.38
CA ASN A 509 2.11 14.00 -17.11
C ASN A 509 2.64 12.57 -17.28
N VAL A 510 2.00 11.75 -18.11
CA VAL A 510 2.47 10.41 -18.51
C VAL A 510 2.82 10.43 -19.99
N ILE A 511 4.03 9.97 -20.33
CA ILE A 511 4.55 9.97 -21.69
C ILE A 511 4.78 8.52 -22.11
N TYR A 512 4.22 8.16 -23.26
CA TYR A 512 4.25 6.79 -23.77
C TYR A 512 5.40 6.58 -24.76
N SER A 513 5.91 5.36 -24.80
CA SER A 513 6.80 4.91 -25.87
C SER A 513 6.07 4.79 -27.21
N PRO A 514 6.80 4.67 -28.34
CA PRO A 514 6.18 4.45 -29.64
C PRO A 514 5.32 3.19 -29.71
N SER A 515 5.63 2.16 -28.92
CA SER A 515 4.80 0.94 -28.83
C SER A 515 3.46 1.21 -28.14
N GLY A 516 3.43 2.20 -27.23
CA GLY A 516 2.29 2.52 -26.38
C GLY A 516 2.11 1.57 -25.20
N GLN A 517 3.02 0.62 -24.98
CA GLN A 517 3.01 -0.32 -23.85
C GLN A 517 3.89 0.15 -22.69
N SER A 518 4.99 0.85 -22.99
CA SER A 518 5.83 1.46 -21.97
C SER A 518 5.49 2.93 -21.78
N SER A 519 5.78 3.45 -20.59
CA SER A 519 5.56 4.86 -20.29
C SER A 519 6.50 5.37 -19.21
N TYR A 520 6.59 6.68 -19.07
CA TYR A 520 7.28 7.31 -17.96
C TYR A 520 6.53 8.55 -17.46
N THR A 521 6.81 8.93 -16.22
CA THR A 521 6.29 10.15 -15.61
C THR A 521 7.37 10.85 -14.79
N PHE A 522 7.18 12.15 -14.57
CA PHE A 522 7.96 12.92 -13.61
C PHE A 522 7.11 13.28 -12.40
N PHE A 523 7.71 13.23 -11.23
CA PHE A 523 7.09 13.73 -10.00
C PHE A 523 8.10 14.52 -9.16
N ASN A 524 7.61 15.40 -8.31
CA ASN A 524 8.44 16.14 -7.36
C ASN A 524 8.24 15.57 -5.97
N ALA A 525 9.34 15.35 -5.26
CA ALA A 525 9.33 14.85 -3.90
C ALA A 525 10.55 15.39 -3.15
N GLY A 526 10.32 15.96 -1.96
CA GLY A 526 11.33 16.66 -1.18
C GLY A 526 12.17 17.63 -2.01
N SER A 527 13.47 17.36 -2.08
CA SER A 527 14.42 18.23 -2.78
C SER A 527 14.49 17.97 -4.29
N TYR A 528 13.90 16.88 -4.78
CA TYR A 528 14.19 16.31 -6.09
C TYR A 528 12.99 16.31 -7.03
N LYS A 529 13.30 16.33 -8.32
CA LYS A 529 12.41 15.89 -9.40
C LYS A 529 12.86 14.48 -9.77
N TYR A 530 11.95 13.51 -9.76
CA TYR A 530 12.21 12.11 -10.09
C TYR A 530 11.68 11.76 -11.48
N LEU A 531 12.26 10.73 -12.07
CA LEU A 531 11.78 10.04 -13.27
C LEU A 531 11.42 8.60 -12.89
N ALA A 532 10.18 8.18 -13.13
CA ALA A 532 9.79 6.78 -13.08
C ALA A 532 9.50 6.28 -14.50
N VAL A 533 10.13 5.18 -14.90
CA VAL A 533 9.94 4.55 -16.22
C VAL A 533 9.38 3.14 -15.99
N SER A 534 8.34 2.78 -16.73
CA SER A 534 7.72 1.46 -16.75
C SER A 534 7.86 0.88 -18.15
N LEU A 535 8.37 -0.35 -18.24
CA LEU A 535 8.50 -1.10 -19.49
C LEU A 535 7.52 -2.26 -19.47
N GLY A 536 6.59 -2.28 -20.43
CA GLY A 536 5.56 -3.33 -20.52
C GLY A 536 6.13 -4.72 -20.83
N TRP A 537 5.37 -5.76 -20.48
CA TRP A 537 5.79 -7.16 -20.57
C TRP A 537 6.32 -7.63 -21.94
N PHE A 538 5.82 -7.07 -23.05
CA PHE A 538 6.31 -7.34 -24.41
C PHE A 538 7.19 -6.23 -25.00
N ALA A 539 7.45 -5.20 -24.22
CA ALA A 539 8.17 -4.00 -24.62
C ALA A 539 9.54 -3.90 -23.93
N THR A 540 10.13 -5.00 -23.50
CA THR A 540 11.48 -4.99 -22.93
C THR A 540 12.55 -5.06 -24.04
N PRO A 541 13.79 -4.57 -23.83
CA PRO A 541 14.82 -4.52 -24.88
C PRO A 541 15.17 -5.88 -25.53
N ASN A 542 15.03 -7.00 -24.80
CA ASN A 542 15.21 -8.35 -25.35
C ASN A 542 14.06 -8.82 -26.25
N GLN A 543 12.87 -8.24 -26.13
CA GLN A 543 11.71 -8.58 -26.96
C GLN A 543 11.49 -7.54 -28.08
N ASN A 544 11.78 -6.27 -27.80
CA ASN A 544 11.62 -5.15 -28.71
C ASN A 544 12.80 -4.17 -28.62
N ALA A 545 13.74 -4.28 -29.57
CA ALA A 545 14.94 -3.43 -29.62
C ALA A 545 14.64 -1.92 -29.79
N ASN A 546 13.50 -1.56 -30.39
CA ASN A 546 13.09 -0.16 -30.50
C ASN A 546 12.75 0.42 -29.12
N GLU A 547 12.24 -0.41 -28.20
CA GLU A 547 12.00 0.04 -26.83
C GLU A 547 13.31 0.24 -26.06
N GLY A 548 14.33 -0.60 -26.31
CA GLY A 548 15.67 -0.37 -25.79
C GLY A 548 16.26 0.96 -26.25
N THR A 549 16.11 1.29 -27.54
CA THR A 549 16.51 2.61 -28.08
C THR A 549 15.73 3.73 -27.39
N TRP A 550 14.42 3.58 -27.24
CA TRP A 550 13.59 4.57 -26.56
C TRP A 550 14.00 4.80 -25.10
N LEU A 551 14.25 3.73 -24.33
CA LEU A 551 14.74 3.83 -22.96
C LEU A 551 16.06 4.60 -22.89
N GLN A 552 17.02 4.25 -23.75
CA GLN A 552 18.31 4.94 -23.86
C GLN A 552 18.11 6.44 -24.14
N ASP A 553 17.22 6.79 -25.07
CA ASP A 553 16.91 8.18 -25.43
C ASP A 553 16.28 8.95 -24.27
N VAL A 554 15.33 8.33 -23.54
CA VAL A 554 14.70 8.91 -22.35
C VAL A 554 15.75 9.21 -21.27
N LEU A 555 16.65 8.27 -21.00
CA LEU A 555 17.71 8.46 -20.00
C LEU A 555 18.71 9.54 -20.44
N THR A 556 19.12 9.51 -21.71
CA THR A 556 20.05 10.49 -22.31
C THR A 556 19.48 11.92 -22.28
N ALA A 557 18.17 12.07 -22.48
CA ALA A 557 17.51 13.36 -22.46
C ALA A 557 17.33 13.95 -21.04
N ASN A 558 17.45 13.13 -20.00
CA ASN A 558 17.12 13.49 -18.62
C ASN A 558 18.27 13.30 -17.62
N PRO A 559 19.51 13.70 -17.94
CA PRO A 559 20.67 13.38 -17.11
C PRO A 559 20.54 13.97 -15.70
N ASN A 560 21.06 13.27 -14.70
CA ASN A 560 21.09 13.67 -13.28
C ASN A 560 19.71 13.78 -12.60
N ILE A 561 18.62 13.34 -13.25
CA ILE A 561 17.31 13.21 -12.61
C ILE A 561 17.23 11.82 -11.95
N PRO A 562 17.10 11.69 -10.62
CA PRO A 562 16.96 10.40 -9.95
C PRO A 562 15.90 9.52 -10.62
N THR A 563 16.30 8.34 -11.09
CA THR A 563 15.46 7.47 -11.91
C THR A 563 15.21 6.11 -11.26
N ILE A 564 13.93 5.73 -11.24
CA ILE A 564 13.42 4.40 -10.91
C ILE A 564 12.99 3.74 -12.22
N ILE A 565 13.45 2.51 -12.48
CA ILE A 565 13.04 1.72 -13.63
C ILE A 565 12.22 0.52 -13.14
N GLU A 566 11.05 0.35 -13.72
CA GLU A 566 10.15 -0.76 -13.48
C GLU A 566 9.97 -1.58 -14.77
N THR A 567 9.89 -2.90 -14.60
CA THR A 567 9.26 -3.81 -15.55
C THR A 567 8.74 -5.02 -14.78
N HIS A 568 7.69 -5.66 -15.28
CA HIS A 568 7.09 -6.82 -14.63
C HIS A 568 8.11 -7.94 -14.36
N ASP A 569 8.88 -8.35 -15.38
CA ASP A 569 9.97 -9.36 -15.28
C ASP A 569 11.32 -8.73 -14.92
N MET A 570 11.46 -7.98 -13.82
CA MET A 570 12.75 -7.33 -13.51
C MET A 570 13.78 -8.32 -12.93
N CYS A 571 13.39 -9.13 -11.96
CA CYS A 571 14.30 -10.02 -11.24
C CYS A 571 13.58 -11.18 -10.57
N THR A 572 14.30 -12.26 -10.30
CA THR A 572 13.84 -13.42 -9.53
C THR A 572 14.37 -13.35 -8.10
N SER A 573 13.85 -14.22 -7.23
CA SER A 573 14.33 -14.40 -5.86
C SER A 573 15.01 -15.75 -5.66
N ASN A 574 16.09 -15.75 -4.89
CA ASN A 574 16.63 -16.94 -4.24
C ASN A 574 16.99 -16.62 -2.79
N ASN A 575 16.22 -17.16 -1.83
CA ASN A 575 16.39 -16.89 -0.39
C ASN A 575 16.48 -15.39 -0.04
N GLY A 576 15.59 -14.57 -0.61
CA GLY A 576 15.52 -13.12 -0.35
C GLY A 576 16.57 -12.28 -1.10
N VAL A 577 17.43 -12.91 -1.91
CA VAL A 577 18.42 -12.21 -2.76
C VAL A 577 17.88 -12.08 -4.17
N ALA A 578 17.76 -10.85 -4.66
CA ALA A 578 17.28 -10.56 -6.01
C ALA A 578 18.35 -10.87 -7.06
N THR A 579 17.96 -11.51 -8.16
CA THR A 579 18.83 -11.79 -9.32
C THR A 579 18.13 -11.34 -10.60
N LEU A 580 18.82 -10.61 -11.47
CA LEU A 580 18.24 -10.13 -12.73
C LEU A 580 17.64 -11.29 -13.55
N SER A 581 16.44 -11.09 -14.07
CA SER A 581 15.82 -12.00 -15.04
C SER A 581 16.44 -11.81 -16.43
N THR A 582 15.87 -12.46 -17.45
CA THR A 582 16.26 -12.20 -18.84
C THR A 582 15.91 -10.77 -19.27
N ALA A 583 14.70 -10.29 -18.98
CA ALA A 583 14.30 -8.93 -19.29
C ALA A 583 15.09 -7.90 -18.47
N GLY A 584 15.23 -8.11 -17.16
CA GLY A 584 16.05 -7.26 -16.29
C GLY A 584 17.50 -7.17 -16.73
N THR A 585 18.11 -8.28 -17.19
CA THR A 585 19.47 -8.27 -17.75
C THR A 585 19.56 -7.39 -19.01
N SER A 586 18.55 -7.43 -19.87
CA SER A 586 18.52 -6.61 -21.09
C SER A 586 18.41 -5.11 -20.78
N ILE A 587 17.62 -4.75 -19.77
CA ILE A 587 17.47 -3.38 -19.25
C ILE A 587 18.78 -2.93 -18.59
N TRP A 588 19.36 -3.77 -17.73
CA TRP A 588 20.61 -3.48 -17.04
C TRP A 588 21.76 -3.18 -18.00
N ASN A 589 21.81 -3.86 -19.15
CA ASN A 589 22.82 -3.61 -20.17
C ASN A 589 22.78 -2.19 -20.75
N ILE A 590 21.66 -1.49 -20.62
CA ILE A 590 21.46 -0.08 -20.99
C ILE A 590 21.67 0.80 -19.76
N THR A 591 20.95 0.53 -18.66
CA THR A 591 20.83 1.43 -17.51
C THR A 591 22.10 1.54 -16.68
N LYS A 592 22.99 0.53 -16.71
CA LYS A 592 24.26 0.54 -15.96
C LYS A 592 25.21 1.67 -16.34
N ASP A 593 25.04 2.28 -17.51
CA ASP A 593 25.85 3.41 -17.97
C ASP A 593 25.29 4.78 -17.55
N PHE A 594 24.16 4.79 -16.81
CA PHE A 594 23.49 6.01 -16.39
C PHE A 594 23.51 6.17 -14.87
N ASP A 595 24.28 7.15 -14.39
CA ASP A 595 24.37 7.50 -12.97
C ASP A 595 23.06 8.01 -12.36
N GLN A 596 22.09 8.35 -13.19
CA GLN A 596 20.80 8.81 -12.69
C GLN A 596 19.91 7.65 -12.19
N VAL A 597 20.15 6.43 -12.68
CA VAL A 597 19.41 5.22 -12.27
C VAL A 597 19.96 4.75 -10.92
N PHE A 598 19.08 4.61 -9.94
CA PHE A 598 19.43 4.15 -8.58
C PHE A 598 18.56 3.01 -8.07
N MET A 599 17.44 2.72 -8.75
CA MET A 599 16.53 1.64 -8.38
C MET A 599 15.96 0.97 -9.63
N MET A 600 15.91 -0.36 -9.60
CA MET A 600 15.26 -1.24 -10.56
C MET A 600 14.32 -2.16 -9.79
N ILE A 601 13.05 -2.23 -10.18
CA ILE A 601 12.01 -2.97 -9.45
C ILE A 601 11.08 -3.75 -10.39
N GLY A 602 10.52 -4.85 -9.93
CA GLY A 602 9.50 -5.61 -10.66
C GLY A 602 8.69 -6.57 -9.78
N GLY A 603 7.73 -7.25 -10.43
CA GLY A 603 6.84 -8.26 -9.86
C GLY A 603 7.08 -9.63 -10.51
N HIS A 604 6.01 -10.30 -10.95
CA HIS A 604 5.99 -11.57 -11.72
C HIS A 604 6.46 -12.83 -10.98
N TYR A 605 7.58 -12.74 -10.26
CA TYR A 605 8.08 -13.84 -9.44
C TYR A 605 7.66 -13.62 -8.01
N THR A 606 6.89 -14.57 -7.51
CA THR A 606 6.37 -14.55 -6.16
C THR A 606 7.47 -14.38 -5.12
N GLY A 607 7.36 -13.36 -4.26
CA GLY A 607 8.30 -13.10 -3.18
C GLY A 607 8.66 -11.63 -2.98
N ALA A 608 9.42 -11.37 -1.92
CA ALA A 608 10.18 -10.13 -1.77
C ALA A 608 11.66 -10.45 -1.68
N ALA A 609 12.47 -9.76 -2.48
CA ALA A 609 13.91 -9.98 -2.51
C ALA A 609 14.64 -8.71 -2.94
N THR A 610 15.87 -8.53 -2.44
CA THR A 610 16.66 -7.35 -2.79
C THR A 610 18.12 -7.69 -3.05
N ALA A 611 18.77 -6.82 -3.82
CA ALA A 611 20.19 -6.87 -4.09
C ALA A 611 20.72 -5.46 -4.41
N VAL A 612 22.04 -5.33 -4.42
CA VAL A 612 22.72 -4.11 -4.85
C VAL A 612 23.63 -4.43 -6.03
N LEU A 613 23.33 -3.82 -7.17
CA LEU A 613 24.17 -3.85 -8.37
C LEU A 613 25.14 -2.66 -8.35
N GLN A 614 26.25 -2.76 -9.08
CA GLN A 614 27.20 -1.67 -9.28
C GLN A 614 27.16 -1.24 -10.75
N ASN A 615 26.80 0.03 -11.00
CA ASN A 615 26.81 0.60 -12.34
C ASN A 615 28.26 0.77 -12.85
N THR A 616 28.47 1.17 -14.11
CA THR A 616 29.82 1.24 -14.70
C THR A 616 30.74 2.30 -14.10
N ASN A 617 30.18 3.24 -13.34
CA ASN A 617 30.92 4.24 -12.56
C ASN A 617 31.08 3.87 -11.08
N GLY A 618 30.76 2.62 -10.70
CA GLY A 618 30.90 2.13 -9.31
C GLY A 618 29.89 2.75 -8.34
N LYS A 619 28.66 2.98 -8.81
CA LYS A 619 27.56 3.51 -8.01
C LYS A 619 26.50 2.45 -7.82
N ASP A 620 26.02 2.34 -6.59
CA ASP A 620 24.97 1.39 -6.21
C ASP A 620 23.67 1.62 -6.97
N VAL A 621 23.07 0.53 -7.47
CA VAL A 621 21.71 0.47 -8.00
C VAL A 621 20.96 -0.61 -7.22
N LYS A 622 19.87 -0.24 -6.57
CA LYS A 622 19.03 -1.16 -5.79
C LYS A 622 18.19 -1.99 -6.74
N LEU A 623 18.24 -3.31 -6.61
CA LEU A 623 17.41 -4.25 -7.33
C LEU A 623 16.37 -4.82 -6.37
N VAL A 624 15.11 -4.76 -6.74
CA VAL A 624 13.98 -5.07 -5.86
C VAL A 624 12.97 -5.96 -6.58
N LEU A 625 12.59 -7.04 -5.91
CA LEU A 625 11.41 -7.84 -6.25
C LEU A 625 10.35 -7.59 -5.18
N ALA A 626 9.13 -7.28 -5.60
CA ALA A 626 7.99 -7.15 -4.73
C ALA A 626 6.73 -7.73 -5.39
N ASP A 627 6.44 -9.00 -5.11
CA ASP A 627 5.24 -9.68 -5.54
C ASP A 627 4.70 -10.54 -4.38
N TYR A 628 3.46 -10.27 -3.99
CA TYR A 628 2.80 -10.94 -2.87
C TYR A 628 1.61 -11.79 -3.32
N GLN A 629 1.40 -12.01 -4.62
CA GLN A 629 0.21 -12.67 -5.17
C GLN A 629 0.01 -14.11 -4.65
N SER A 630 1.10 -14.76 -4.22
CA SER A 630 1.10 -16.11 -3.67
C SER A 630 0.99 -16.15 -2.14
N ALA A 631 1.15 -15.02 -1.47
CA ALA A 631 0.90 -14.91 -0.05
C ALA A 631 -0.59 -15.10 0.24
N ASN A 632 -0.91 -15.39 1.50
CA ASN A 632 -2.30 -15.59 1.93
C ASN A 632 -3.19 -14.43 1.47
N GLY A 633 -4.45 -14.72 1.13
CA GLY A 633 -5.38 -13.69 0.66
C GLY A 633 -5.08 -13.14 -0.74
N SER A 634 -4.24 -13.85 -1.52
CA SER A 634 -3.57 -13.32 -2.71
C SER A 634 -2.80 -12.03 -2.45
N GLY A 635 -2.10 -12.00 -1.32
CA GLY A 635 -1.34 -10.85 -0.87
C GLY A 635 -2.13 -9.83 -0.05
N PHE A 636 -3.44 -10.02 0.20
CA PHE A 636 -4.27 -9.11 1.03
C PHE A 636 -4.11 -7.62 0.66
N GLY A 637 -3.80 -7.29 -0.60
CA GLY A 637 -3.50 -5.91 -1.01
C GLY A 637 -2.23 -5.34 -0.37
N TYR A 638 -1.22 -6.16 -0.08
CA TYR A 638 0.12 -5.73 0.33
C TYR A 638 0.74 -4.83 -0.74
N LEU A 639 1.27 -3.71 -0.29
CA LEU A 639 1.98 -2.73 -1.09
C LEU A 639 3.42 -2.64 -0.61
N ARG A 640 4.33 -2.23 -1.48
CA ARG A 640 5.73 -1.95 -1.12
C ARG A 640 5.96 -0.46 -1.07
N PHE A 641 6.22 0.07 0.11
CA PHE A 641 6.56 1.47 0.35
C PHE A 641 8.07 1.66 0.27
N ALA A 642 8.52 2.69 -0.45
CA ALA A 642 9.86 3.24 -0.33
C ALA A 642 9.75 4.62 0.31
N GLU A 643 10.02 4.69 1.61
CA GLU A 643 10.08 5.94 2.36
C GLU A 643 11.49 6.53 2.25
N PHE A 644 11.61 7.65 1.55
CA PHE A 644 12.86 8.39 1.37
C PHE A 644 13.02 9.38 2.50
N ASP A 645 14.07 9.25 3.31
CA ASP A 645 14.44 10.19 4.38
C ASP A 645 15.72 10.93 3.98
N GLU A 646 15.56 12.10 3.38
CA GLU A 646 16.68 12.89 2.86
C GLU A 646 17.59 13.45 3.96
N LEU A 647 17.05 13.67 5.17
CA LEU A 647 17.82 14.25 6.28
C LEU A 647 18.72 13.21 6.92
N ASN A 648 18.25 11.97 7.02
CA ASN A 648 19.02 10.86 7.58
C ASN A 648 19.78 10.04 6.54
N ASN A 649 19.60 10.34 5.24
CA ASN A 649 20.23 9.63 4.12
C ASN A 649 19.90 8.13 4.11
N VAL A 650 18.62 7.81 4.24
CA VAL A 650 18.11 6.43 4.24
C VAL A 650 16.90 6.30 3.32
N ILE A 651 16.76 5.15 2.67
CA ILE A 651 15.50 4.70 2.07
C ILE A 651 15.00 3.53 2.92
N HIS A 652 13.84 3.68 3.56
CA HIS A 652 13.18 2.61 4.30
C HIS A 652 12.19 1.92 3.36
N MET A 653 12.47 0.67 3.00
CA MET A 653 11.49 -0.13 2.27
C MET A 653 10.63 -0.91 3.27
N ARG A 654 9.32 -0.89 3.08
CA ARG A 654 8.35 -1.53 3.99
C ARG A 654 7.22 -2.18 3.21
N THR A 655 6.88 -3.42 3.56
CA THR A 655 5.65 -4.07 3.11
C THR A 655 4.52 -3.72 4.06
N PHE A 656 3.40 -3.24 3.54
CA PHE A 656 2.23 -2.86 4.33
C PHE A 656 0.96 -3.16 3.55
N SER A 657 -0.03 -3.80 4.18
CA SER A 657 -1.36 -4.01 3.59
C SER A 657 -2.35 -3.03 4.22
N PRO A 658 -2.86 -2.04 3.48
CA PRO A 658 -3.90 -1.17 4.01
C PRO A 658 -5.18 -1.92 4.38
N TYR A 659 -5.58 -2.93 3.58
CA TYR A 659 -6.75 -3.75 3.85
C TYR A 659 -6.60 -4.56 5.14
N ALA A 660 -5.52 -5.32 5.32
CA ALA A 660 -5.33 -6.10 6.54
C ALA A 660 -5.20 -5.20 7.79
N ALA A 661 -4.75 -3.95 7.65
CA ALA A 661 -4.68 -2.98 8.74
C ALA A 661 -6.05 -2.41 9.12
N SER A 662 -7.04 -2.44 8.22
CA SER A 662 -8.40 -1.94 8.47
C SER A 662 -9.28 -2.95 9.24
N LEU A 663 -8.90 -4.23 9.23
CA LEU A 663 -9.63 -5.30 9.91
C LEU A 663 -9.59 -5.16 11.43
N THR A 664 -10.67 -5.57 12.10
CA THR A 664 -10.73 -5.67 13.57
C THR A 664 -9.81 -6.78 14.08
N ASP A 665 -9.43 -6.77 15.37
CA ASP A 665 -8.58 -7.83 15.95
C ASP A 665 -9.17 -9.24 15.78
N ALA A 666 -10.51 -9.36 15.81
CA ALA A 666 -11.20 -10.63 15.57
C ALA A 666 -11.10 -11.08 14.10
N GLU A 667 -11.20 -10.15 13.15
CA GLU A 667 -11.06 -10.42 11.72
C GLU A 667 -9.59 -10.66 11.32
N LYS A 668 -8.65 -9.96 11.94
CA LYS A 668 -7.21 -10.18 11.79
C LYS A 668 -6.79 -11.58 12.20
N GLY A 669 -7.50 -12.19 13.14
CA GLY A 669 -7.34 -13.61 13.45
C GLY A 669 -7.58 -14.49 12.22
N ASN A 670 -8.58 -14.16 11.39
CA ASN A 670 -8.99 -14.93 10.19
C ASN A 670 -8.16 -14.63 8.93
N VAL A 671 -7.31 -13.63 9.01
CA VAL A 671 -6.28 -13.33 8.03
C VAL A 671 -5.02 -13.99 8.58
N TYR A 672 -4.29 -14.71 7.76
CA TYR A 672 -3.01 -15.29 8.15
C TYR A 672 -1.94 -14.35 7.63
N PRO A 673 -1.59 -13.25 8.32
CA PRO A 673 -0.37 -12.52 8.06
C PRO A 673 0.79 -13.33 8.65
N ASN A 674 0.91 -14.62 8.29
CA ASN A 674 2.25 -15.10 8.03
C ASN A 674 2.72 -14.20 6.91
N TYR A 675 3.61 -13.29 7.27
CA TYR A 675 4.79 -12.94 6.49
C TYR A 675 5.43 -11.66 6.98
N LEU A 676 4.89 -10.92 7.97
CA LEU A 676 5.45 -9.60 8.33
C LEU A 676 6.52 -9.55 9.44
N GLU A 677 6.78 -10.62 10.17
CA GLU A 677 7.98 -10.70 11.02
C GLU A 677 8.88 -11.86 10.60
N ASP A 678 10.18 -11.66 10.78
CA ASP A 678 11.32 -12.47 10.33
C ASP A 678 11.27 -13.90 10.93
N ASP A 679 10.33 -14.73 10.46
CA ASP A 679 10.09 -16.05 11.03
C ASP A 679 10.90 -17.11 10.28
N GLU A 680 12.12 -17.36 10.75
CA GLU A 680 12.90 -18.55 10.39
C GLU A 680 12.22 -19.88 10.80
N VAL A 681 11.06 -19.84 11.46
CA VAL A 681 10.39 -21.01 12.06
C VAL A 681 9.26 -21.58 11.18
N SER A 682 8.80 -20.87 10.14
CA SER A 682 7.71 -21.38 9.26
C SER A 682 8.21 -22.44 8.25
N PRO A 683 7.70 -23.69 8.26
CA PRO A 683 8.07 -24.71 7.27
C PRO A 683 7.62 -24.36 5.83
N LEU A 684 6.60 -23.51 5.71
CA LEU A 684 6.17 -22.89 4.45
C LEU A 684 7.17 -21.88 3.88
N ALA A 685 8.17 -21.43 4.65
CA ALA A 685 9.25 -20.57 4.13
C ALA A 685 10.03 -21.25 2.99
N SER A 686 10.06 -22.59 2.94
CA SER A 686 10.65 -23.35 1.82
C SER A 686 9.81 -23.33 0.54
N VAL A 687 8.52 -23.01 0.66
CA VAL A 687 7.54 -23.00 -0.45
C VAL A 687 7.37 -21.60 -1.01
N TYR A 688 7.41 -20.58 -0.13
CA TYR A 688 7.18 -19.18 -0.47
C TYR A 688 8.43 -18.28 -0.39
N GLY A 689 9.54 -18.79 0.15
CA GLY A 689 10.78 -18.03 0.37
C GLY A 689 10.79 -17.21 1.66
N LYS A 690 11.98 -16.72 2.06
CA LYS A 690 12.17 -15.73 3.12
C LYS A 690 11.81 -14.34 2.54
N PHE A 691 10.77 -13.69 3.08
CA PHE A 691 10.34 -12.37 2.62
C PHE A 691 11.12 -11.25 3.34
N VAL A 692 11.57 -10.24 2.60
CA VAL A 692 12.15 -9.02 3.16
C VAL A 692 11.03 -8.01 3.44
N ASN A 693 10.48 -7.98 4.65
CA ASN A 693 9.37 -7.07 4.99
C ASN A 693 9.80 -5.63 5.18
N THR A 694 10.94 -5.45 5.83
CA THR A 694 11.51 -4.14 6.12
C THR A 694 13.00 -4.17 5.86
N GLU A 695 13.52 -3.12 5.26
CA GLU A 695 14.95 -2.93 5.04
C GLU A 695 15.27 -1.44 5.00
N ASP A 696 16.41 -1.09 5.58
CA ASP A 696 16.92 0.27 5.58
C ASP A 696 18.16 0.32 4.70
N TRP A 697 18.12 1.14 3.65
CA TRP A 697 19.27 1.36 2.79
C TRP A 697 19.89 2.71 3.05
N ALA A 698 21.14 2.71 3.52
CA ALA A 698 21.94 3.93 3.48
C ALA A 698 22.03 4.45 2.03
N PHE A 699 21.60 5.69 1.83
CA PHE A 699 21.56 6.35 0.54
C PHE A 699 21.78 7.86 0.70
N ASN A 700 22.99 8.32 0.40
CA ASN A 700 23.30 9.75 0.44
C ASN A 700 22.79 10.43 -0.83
N PHE A 701 21.60 11.02 -0.73
CA PHE A 701 20.90 11.67 -1.82
C PHE A 701 21.72 12.78 -2.47
N ASN A 702 22.34 13.64 -1.67
CA ASN A 702 23.03 14.83 -2.17
C ASN A 702 24.42 14.50 -2.76
N ASP A 703 25.05 13.40 -2.33
CA ASP A 703 26.26 12.89 -2.98
C ASP A 703 25.96 12.15 -4.28
N ARG A 704 24.81 11.47 -4.36
CA ARG A 704 24.36 10.83 -5.60
C ARG A 704 23.80 11.85 -6.60
N PHE A 705 23.02 12.80 -6.10
CA PHE A 705 22.26 13.80 -6.84
C PHE A 705 22.40 15.17 -6.16
N PRO A 706 23.40 15.98 -6.53
CA PRO A 706 23.60 17.30 -5.92
C PRO A 706 22.40 18.23 -6.18
N VAL A 707 21.88 18.85 -5.12
CA VAL A 707 20.77 19.80 -5.22
C VAL A 707 21.26 21.23 -5.10
N ALA A 708 20.88 22.06 -6.08
CA ALA A 708 21.16 23.48 -6.06
C ALA A 708 20.24 24.23 -5.08
N VAL A 709 20.74 25.35 -4.55
CA VAL A 709 19.93 26.25 -3.71
C VAL A 709 18.76 26.83 -4.51
N LYS A 710 17.55 26.74 -3.94
CA LYS A 710 16.29 27.19 -4.55
C LYS A 710 15.76 28.50 -3.95
N SER A 711 16.07 28.80 -2.69
CA SER A 711 15.68 30.08 -2.08
C SER A 711 16.56 30.48 -0.91
N VAL A 712 16.57 31.79 -0.63
CA VAL A 712 17.15 32.40 0.57
C VAL A 712 16.17 33.46 1.09
N ALA A 713 15.83 33.41 2.37
CA ALA A 713 14.83 34.31 2.96
C ALA A 713 15.13 34.65 4.42
N PHE A 714 14.80 35.87 4.82
CA PHE A 714 14.79 36.27 6.24
C PHE A 714 13.39 36.16 6.83
N ALA A 715 13.28 35.73 8.09
CA ALA A 715 12.00 35.70 8.81
C ALA A 715 11.39 37.10 9.01
N THR A 716 12.26 38.10 9.17
CA THR A 716 11.92 39.54 9.18
C THR A 716 12.81 40.26 8.19
N ASN A 717 12.37 41.35 7.58
CA ASN A 717 13.14 42.06 6.56
C ASN A 717 13.77 43.37 7.06
N SER A 718 13.61 43.73 8.34
CA SER A 718 14.22 44.95 8.88
C SER A 718 14.46 44.92 10.38
N ILE A 719 15.40 45.76 10.84
CA ILE A 719 15.64 46.06 12.25
C ILE A 719 15.93 47.55 12.45
N SER A 720 15.78 48.01 13.68
CA SER A 720 16.33 49.28 14.13
C SER A 720 17.36 49.04 15.24
N LYS A 721 18.53 49.68 15.11
CA LYS A 721 19.66 49.58 16.05
C LYS A 721 20.24 50.96 16.30
N HIS A 722 20.77 51.18 17.49
CA HIS A 722 21.54 52.39 17.77
C HIS A 722 23.01 52.22 17.38
N ILE A 723 23.72 53.33 17.17
CA ILE A 723 25.14 53.33 16.80
C ILE A 723 25.96 52.47 17.79
N GLY A 724 26.79 51.58 17.25
CA GLY A 724 27.65 50.67 18.00
C GLY A 724 27.00 49.32 18.35
N GLU A 725 25.67 49.18 18.20
CA GLU A 725 25.00 47.90 18.41
C GLU A 725 25.20 46.96 17.22
N THR A 726 25.09 45.65 17.48
CA THR A 726 25.20 44.59 16.48
C THR A 726 23.93 43.75 16.35
N TYR A 727 23.82 43.04 15.23
CA TYR A 727 22.75 42.08 14.98
C TYR A 727 23.23 40.94 14.09
N GLN A 728 23.02 39.69 14.53
CA GLN A 728 23.36 38.52 13.74
C GLN A 728 22.22 38.20 12.77
N LEU A 729 22.52 38.22 11.47
CA LEU A 729 21.60 37.76 10.45
C LEU A 729 21.46 36.24 10.49
N ALA A 730 20.25 35.74 10.29
CA ALA A 730 19.91 34.32 10.23
C ALA A 730 18.94 34.03 9.07
N PRO A 731 19.38 34.21 7.80
CA PRO A 731 18.57 33.82 6.65
C PRO A 731 18.43 32.30 6.58
N THR A 732 17.26 31.83 6.14
CA THR A 732 17.00 30.42 5.83
C THR A 732 17.33 30.17 4.36
N VAL A 733 18.15 29.16 4.09
CA VAL A 733 18.50 28.70 2.74
C VAL A 733 17.83 27.35 2.50
N LEU A 734 17.09 27.21 1.40
CA LEU A 734 16.39 25.98 1.04
C LEU A 734 16.77 25.47 -0.35
N PRO A 735 16.72 24.15 -0.58
CA PRO A 735 16.40 23.12 0.40
C PRO A 735 17.52 22.95 1.45
N ILE A 736 17.19 22.49 2.66
CA ILE A 736 18.18 22.33 3.74
C ILE A 736 19.25 21.28 3.39
N THR A 737 18.93 20.39 2.47
CA THR A 737 19.79 19.35 1.90
C THR A 737 20.78 19.86 0.86
N ALA A 738 20.67 21.12 0.41
CA ALA A 738 21.61 21.70 -0.56
C ALA A 738 23.06 21.59 -0.06
N LYS A 739 23.97 21.20 -0.96
CA LYS A 739 25.39 20.91 -0.63
C LYS A 739 26.15 22.15 -0.15
N ASP A 740 25.98 23.26 -0.87
CA ASP A 740 26.60 24.54 -0.55
C ASP A 740 25.52 25.58 -0.19
N LYS A 741 25.40 25.84 1.12
CA LYS A 741 24.47 26.84 1.68
C LYS A 741 25.19 28.13 2.08
N SER A 742 26.44 28.30 1.66
CA SER A 742 27.23 29.47 2.03
C SER A 742 26.66 30.75 1.40
N LEU A 743 26.81 31.85 2.15
CA LEU A 743 26.27 33.15 1.79
C LEU A 743 27.39 34.19 1.74
N ILE A 744 27.27 35.11 0.79
CA ILE A 744 28.08 36.31 0.69
C ILE A 744 27.20 37.48 1.08
N TYR A 745 27.67 38.32 2.00
CA TYR A 745 26.95 39.51 2.46
C TYR A 745 27.54 40.78 1.87
N SER A 746 26.70 41.77 1.60
CA SER A 746 27.12 43.11 1.20
C SER A 746 26.21 44.17 1.82
N SER A 747 26.74 45.37 2.04
CA SER A 747 25.97 46.52 2.52
C SER A 747 25.89 47.58 1.44
N SER A 748 24.70 48.13 1.21
CA SER A 748 24.49 49.26 0.29
C SER A 748 25.14 50.56 0.80
N ALA A 749 25.41 50.66 2.10
CA ALA A 749 25.99 51.84 2.75
C ALA A 749 26.81 51.41 3.97
N SER A 750 28.05 50.96 3.74
CA SER A 750 28.96 50.51 4.81
C SER A 750 29.32 51.60 5.82
N SER A 751 29.18 52.88 5.45
CA SER A 751 29.30 54.02 6.37
C SER A 751 28.15 54.15 7.35
N VAL A 752 26.98 53.55 7.06
CA VAL A 752 25.79 53.52 7.93
C VAL A 752 25.74 52.22 8.72
N ALA A 753 25.88 51.08 8.06
CA ALA A 753 25.99 49.77 8.71
C ALA A 753 26.92 48.84 7.91
N THR A 754 27.85 48.18 8.60
CA THR A 754 28.71 47.13 8.03
C THR A 754 28.12 45.75 8.28
N VAL A 755 28.56 44.77 7.50
CA VAL A 755 28.23 43.35 7.69
C VAL A 755 29.49 42.52 7.50
N SER A 756 29.74 41.54 8.38
CA SER A 756 30.86 40.60 8.25
C SER A 756 30.55 39.46 7.27
N ASP A 757 31.56 38.65 6.94
CA ASP A 757 31.39 37.43 6.14
C ASP A 757 30.48 36.38 6.82
N THR A 758 30.34 36.45 8.15
CA THR A 758 29.43 35.60 8.93
C THR A 758 28.01 36.20 9.06
N GLY A 759 27.74 37.36 8.44
CA GLY A 759 26.45 38.03 8.52
C GLY A 759 26.21 38.84 9.80
N LEU A 760 27.27 39.17 10.56
CA LEU A 760 27.15 40.04 11.73
C LEU A 760 27.10 41.51 11.28
N VAL A 761 25.94 42.15 11.47
CA VAL A 761 25.74 43.56 11.16
C VAL A 761 26.21 44.42 12.34
N THR A 762 26.92 45.51 12.04
CA THR A 762 27.32 46.55 13.01
C THR A 762 26.78 47.91 12.58
N ALA A 763 26.06 48.58 13.47
CA ALA A 763 25.54 49.93 13.25
C ALA A 763 26.66 50.98 13.41
N VAL A 764 26.93 51.77 12.37
CA VAL A 764 28.07 52.71 12.30
C VAL A 764 27.62 54.16 12.43
N ALA A 765 26.66 54.59 11.63
CA ALA A 765 26.17 55.97 11.62
C ALA A 765 24.67 56.02 11.32
N PRO A 766 23.95 57.06 11.77
CA PRO A 766 22.52 57.18 11.55
C PRO A 766 22.16 57.20 10.06
N GLY A 767 21.07 56.51 9.72
CA GLY A 767 20.61 56.37 8.35
C GLY A 767 20.03 54.98 8.09
N THR A 768 19.85 54.65 6.81
CA THR A 768 19.34 53.35 6.40
C THR A 768 20.33 52.68 5.48
N ALA A 769 20.68 51.42 5.77
CA ALA A 769 21.47 50.56 4.90
C ALA A 769 20.66 49.31 4.55
N THR A 770 20.79 48.82 3.33
CA THR A 770 20.25 47.51 2.94
C THR A 770 21.40 46.53 2.89
N ILE A 771 21.26 45.44 3.65
CA ILE A 771 22.17 44.30 3.61
C ILE A 771 21.60 43.27 2.63
N THR A 772 22.43 42.81 1.70
CA THR A 772 22.06 41.77 0.74
C THR A 772 22.83 40.49 1.08
N ALA A 773 22.11 39.39 1.32
CA ALA A 773 22.66 38.05 1.39
C ALA A 773 22.52 37.39 0.01
N THR A 774 23.63 36.88 -0.52
CA THR A 774 23.69 36.22 -1.83
C THR A 774 24.21 34.81 -1.65
N THR A 775 23.48 33.81 -2.15
CA THR A 775 23.93 32.42 -2.10
C THR A 775 25.14 32.22 -3.01
N VAL A 776 26.15 31.47 -2.55
CA VAL A 776 27.31 31.16 -3.39
C VAL A 776 26.88 30.31 -4.58
N ASP A 777 26.07 29.30 -4.33
CA ASP A 777 25.39 28.49 -5.34
C ASP A 777 24.11 29.18 -5.85
N GLY A 778 23.89 29.17 -7.16
CA GLY A 778 22.71 29.78 -7.81
C GLY A 778 22.60 31.32 -7.79
N LYS A 779 23.43 32.03 -7.00
CA LYS A 779 23.44 33.52 -6.89
C LYS A 779 22.08 34.15 -6.54
N LEU A 780 21.25 33.44 -5.79
CA LEU A 780 19.97 33.95 -5.28
C LEU A 780 20.23 35.00 -4.21
N THR A 781 19.32 35.98 -4.10
CA THR A 781 19.51 37.10 -3.17
C THR A 781 18.31 37.30 -2.26
N SER A 782 18.56 37.73 -1.04
CA SER A 782 17.57 38.25 -0.10
C SER A 782 18.09 39.55 0.52
N THR A 783 17.20 40.47 0.85
CA THR A 783 17.57 41.79 1.38
C THR A 783 17.01 42.02 2.78
N PHE A 784 17.75 42.79 3.57
CA PHE A 784 17.43 43.11 4.95
C PHE A 784 17.78 44.57 5.25
N THR A 785 16.80 45.35 5.71
CA THR A 785 16.97 46.78 5.97
C THR A 785 17.41 47.05 7.41
N VAL A 786 18.50 47.79 7.57
CA VAL A 786 19.04 48.21 8.86
C VAL A 786 18.82 49.70 9.00
N ILE A 787 18.02 50.10 9.99
CA ILE A 787 17.78 51.51 10.34
C ILE A 787 18.63 51.84 11.56
N VAL A 788 19.68 52.63 11.35
CA VAL A 788 20.58 53.06 12.41
C VAL A 788 20.11 54.38 13.00
N LYS A 789 19.98 54.42 14.32
CA LYS A 789 19.53 55.56 15.10
C LYS A 789 20.64 56.14 15.97
N TYR A 790 20.53 57.42 16.29
CA TYR A 790 21.40 58.07 17.27
C TYR A 790 21.21 57.49 18.67
N ASN A 791 22.29 57.44 19.46
CA ASN A 791 22.26 57.08 20.88
C ASN A 791 21.69 58.22 21.75
N PHE A 792 20.44 58.61 21.52
CA PHE A 792 19.79 59.69 22.25
C PHE A 792 19.09 59.15 23.51
N ASN A 793 19.60 59.53 24.69
CA ASN A 793 19.13 59.02 25.99
C ASN A 793 18.26 60.02 26.78
N GLY A 794 17.77 61.10 26.15
CA GLY A 794 17.04 62.16 26.83
C GLY A 794 17.84 63.45 27.00
N PHE A 795 17.19 64.46 27.58
CA PHE A 795 17.88 65.69 27.98
C PHE A 795 18.58 65.51 29.32
N PHE A 796 19.69 66.21 29.48
CA PHE A 796 20.37 66.38 30.76
C PHE A 796 19.84 67.62 31.46
N GLN A 797 20.02 67.64 32.78
CA GLN A 797 19.84 68.83 33.61
C GLN A 797 20.53 70.05 32.96
N PRO A 798 19.85 71.21 32.88
CA PRO A 798 18.73 71.61 33.74
C PRO A 798 17.32 71.27 33.23
N ILE A 799 17.19 70.51 32.14
CA ILE A 799 15.86 70.15 31.61
C ILE A 799 15.47 68.79 32.14
N ASP A 800 14.32 68.74 32.80
CA ASP A 800 13.68 67.51 33.21
C ASP A 800 12.80 66.92 32.11
N MET A 801 12.80 65.59 32.10
CA MET A 801 12.12 64.75 31.12
C MET A 801 11.09 63.86 31.81
N GLY A 802 9.99 63.60 31.11
CA GLY A 802 8.91 62.72 31.60
C GLY A 802 7.54 63.33 31.38
N VAL A 803 6.50 62.49 31.43
CA VAL A 803 5.11 62.92 31.18
C VAL A 803 4.57 63.86 32.26
N THR A 804 5.12 63.80 33.47
CA THR A 804 4.76 64.69 34.58
C THR A 804 5.77 65.83 34.78
N ALA A 805 6.93 65.82 34.11
CA ALA A 805 7.94 66.85 34.28
C ALA A 805 7.56 68.12 33.48
N VAL A 806 7.62 69.27 34.15
CA VAL A 806 7.35 70.59 33.57
C VAL A 806 8.45 71.57 33.97
N ASN A 807 9.06 72.15 32.96
CA ASN A 807 10.22 73.02 33.08
C ASN A 807 9.78 74.49 33.12
N THR A 808 10.00 75.18 34.24
CA THR A 808 9.60 76.57 34.43
C THR A 808 10.71 77.52 33.99
N VAL A 809 10.40 78.39 33.02
CA VAL A 809 11.38 79.27 32.38
C VAL A 809 10.84 80.70 32.29
N LYS A 810 11.68 81.72 32.47
CA LYS A 810 11.30 83.11 32.19
C LYS A 810 11.18 83.35 30.68
N ALA A 811 10.05 83.88 30.21
CA ALA A 811 9.86 84.17 28.78
C ALA A 811 10.94 85.12 28.23
N GLY A 812 11.45 84.83 27.03
CA GLY A 812 12.53 85.62 26.41
C GLY A 812 13.94 85.31 26.87
N SER A 813 14.13 84.35 27.79
CA SER A 813 15.44 83.88 28.23
C SER A 813 16.01 82.79 27.31
N ALA A 814 17.32 82.54 27.39
CA ALA A 814 17.97 81.45 26.68
C ALA A 814 18.05 80.19 27.56
N VAL A 815 17.53 79.07 27.04
CA VAL A 815 17.48 77.76 27.73
C VAL A 815 18.54 76.84 27.12
N PRO A 816 19.49 76.32 27.91
CA PRO A 816 20.47 75.35 27.42
C PRO A 816 19.87 73.95 27.38
N VAL A 817 19.50 73.48 26.19
CA VAL A 817 19.00 72.11 25.98
C VAL A 817 20.20 71.17 25.79
N LYS A 818 20.54 70.41 26.84
CA LYS A 818 21.69 69.52 26.84
C LYS A 818 21.29 68.07 26.59
N PHE A 819 22.06 67.35 25.78
CA PHE A 819 21.87 65.91 25.55
C PHE A 819 23.16 65.28 25.02
N SER A 820 23.26 63.95 25.07
CA SER A 820 24.35 63.22 24.41
C SER A 820 23.81 62.32 23.32
N LEU A 821 24.62 62.14 22.27
CA LEU A 821 24.47 61.10 21.24
C LEU A 821 25.58 60.05 21.33
N ASN A 822 26.27 59.99 22.49
CA ASN A 822 27.45 59.17 22.76
C ASN A 822 28.67 59.51 21.88
N GLY A 823 28.78 60.75 21.41
CA GLY A 823 29.90 61.22 20.58
C GLY A 823 29.57 62.44 19.71
N ASP A 824 30.58 62.91 18.98
CA ASP A 824 30.42 63.96 17.97
C ASP A 824 29.86 63.37 16.67
N MET A 825 28.77 63.93 16.20
CA MET A 825 27.98 63.54 15.03
C MET A 825 27.81 64.75 14.09
N GLY A 826 28.56 65.83 14.34
CA GLY A 826 28.41 67.12 13.67
C GLY A 826 27.27 67.96 14.24
N LEU A 827 27.15 69.19 13.74
CA LEU A 827 26.13 70.15 14.19
C LEU A 827 24.82 70.07 13.38
N ASP A 828 24.80 69.26 12.31
CA ASP A 828 23.66 69.11 11.41
C ASP A 828 22.90 67.79 11.70
N ILE A 829 22.39 67.66 12.92
CA ILE A 829 21.76 66.44 13.47
C ILE A 829 20.25 66.52 13.58
N PHE A 830 19.67 67.73 13.49
CA PHE A 830 18.22 67.91 13.56
C PHE A 830 17.56 67.66 12.20
N ALA A 831 16.36 67.09 12.23
CA ALA A 831 15.52 67.00 11.05
C ALA A 831 15.10 68.40 10.57
N THR A 832 14.88 68.56 9.26
CA THR A 832 14.40 69.82 8.68
C THR A 832 13.15 70.34 9.40
N GLY A 833 13.17 71.60 9.83
CA GLY A 833 12.08 72.24 10.57
C GLY A 833 12.09 71.98 12.08
N TYR A 834 13.13 71.32 12.61
CA TYR A 834 13.36 71.13 14.05
C TYR A 834 14.67 71.80 14.48
N PRO A 835 14.84 72.13 15.77
CA PRO A 835 13.87 72.04 16.89
C PRO A 835 12.59 72.85 16.65
N LYS A 836 11.44 72.33 17.10
CA LYS A 836 10.13 72.96 16.93
C LYS A 836 9.46 73.17 18.28
N VAL A 837 8.73 74.28 18.42
CA VAL A 837 7.91 74.55 19.59
C VAL A 837 6.45 74.47 19.18
N VAL A 838 5.65 73.78 19.99
CA VAL A 838 4.20 73.69 19.82
C VAL A 838 3.50 74.04 21.13
N ASP A 839 2.22 74.38 21.07
CA ASP A 839 1.42 74.52 22.29
C ASP A 839 1.35 73.19 23.03
N ALA A 840 1.42 73.24 24.36
CA ALA A 840 1.31 72.07 25.22
C ALA A 840 -0.01 72.11 26.00
N GLU A 841 -0.65 70.95 26.15
CA GLU A 841 -1.67 70.72 27.16
C GLU A 841 -1.00 70.00 28.33
N LEU A 842 -0.94 70.63 29.48
CA LEU A 842 -0.36 70.06 30.70
C LEU A 842 -1.43 69.30 31.49
N GLY A 843 -1.10 68.10 31.96
CA GLY A 843 -2.00 67.29 32.78
C GLY A 843 -2.15 67.83 34.21
N PRO A 844 -3.16 67.36 34.98
CA PRO A 844 -3.47 67.88 36.31
C PRO A 844 -2.43 67.58 37.40
N ASN A 845 -1.44 66.70 37.14
CA ASN A 845 -0.43 66.25 38.10
C ASN A 845 0.98 66.40 37.52
N VAL A 846 1.45 67.64 37.37
CA VAL A 846 2.80 67.96 36.88
C VAL A 846 3.71 68.43 38.01
N ASN A 847 4.99 68.08 37.90
CA ASN A 847 6.07 68.53 38.78
C ASN A 847 6.80 69.67 38.09
N TYR A 848 6.86 70.82 38.75
CA TYR A 848 7.53 72.01 38.25
C TYR A 848 8.98 72.04 38.76
N ASP A 849 9.92 72.20 37.84
CA ASP A 849 11.32 72.51 38.18
C ASP A 849 11.76 73.82 37.49
N GLU A 850 12.53 74.66 38.17
CA GLU A 850 13.05 75.89 37.57
C GLU A 850 14.31 75.60 36.75
N VAL A 851 14.30 75.94 35.47
CA VAL A 851 15.46 75.69 34.59
C VAL A 851 16.45 76.84 34.66
N GLU A 852 17.74 76.51 34.83
CA GLU A 852 18.83 77.49 34.77
C GLU A 852 18.94 78.15 33.38
N SER A 853 18.72 79.46 33.35
CA SER A 853 18.88 80.30 32.16
C SER A 853 20.24 81.01 32.14
N VAL A 854 20.85 81.15 30.96
CA VAL A 854 22.24 81.67 30.80
C VAL A 854 22.32 83.13 30.30
N GLY A 855 21.23 83.90 30.40
CA GLY A 855 21.17 85.30 29.94
C GLY A 855 20.67 85.48 28.49
N ALA A 856 20.74 86.70 27.94
CA ALA A 856 20.17 87.01 26.62
C ALA A 856 21.05 86.48 25.48
N ALA A 857 20.59 85.46 24.75
CA ALA A 857 21.21 84.99 23.51
C ALA A 857 20.70 85.78 22.29
N THR A 858 21.58 86.09 21.33
CA THR A 858 21.21 86.79 20.10
C THR A 858 20.44 85.88 19.14
N ASN A 859 20.86 84.61 18.97
CA ASN A 859 20.22 83.58 18.14
C ASN A 859 20.25 82.20 18.82
N SER A 860 19.37 81.28 18.40
CA SER A 860 19.48 79.86 18.81
C SER A 860 20.59 79.16 18.03
N GLY A 861 21.31 78.22 18.66
CA GLY A 861 22.43 77.51 18.03
C GLY A 861 22.80 76.22 18.76
N LEU A 862 23.36 75.26 18.02
CA LEU A 862 23.85 73.99 18.55
C LEU A 862 25.38 74.03 18.63
N THR A 863 25.92 73.60 19.76
CA THR A 863 27.35 73.36 19.96
C THR A 863 27.58 71.97 20.54
N TYR A 864 28.76 71.40 20.31
CA TYR A 864 29.18 70.14 20.90
C TYR A 864 30.44 70.33 21.74
N ASP A 865 30.45 69.73 22.92
CA ASP A 865 31.62 69.68 23.81
C ASP A 865 32.21 68.26 23.79
N ASN A 866 33.44 68.16 23.27
CA ASN A 866 34.13 66.89 23.12
C ASN A 866 34.68 66.32 24.43
N VAL A 867 34.80 67.11 25.49
CA VAL A 867 35.24 66.66 26.82
C VAL A 867 34.07 65.98 27.52
N THR A 868 32.91 66.63 27.56
CA THR A 868 31.71 66.11 28.24
C THR A 868 30.83 65.23 27.34
N LYS A 869 31.21 65.06 26.06
CA LYS A 869 30.45 64.30 25.04
C LYS A 869 28.99 64.76 24.93
N THR A 870 28.78 66.07 25.07
CA THR A 870 27.44 66.67 25.24
C THR A 870 27.19 67.73 24.18
N TYR A 871 26.01 67.66 23.57
CA TYR A 871 25.43 68.73 22.78
C TYR A 871 24.74 69.73 23.68
N THR A 872 24.89 71.01 23.39
CA THR A 872 24.09 72.08 23.97
C THR A 872 23.41 72.86 22.85
N TYR A 873 22.09 72.75 22.76
CA TYR A 873 21.27 73.61 21.93
C TYR A 873 20.79 74.79 22.78
N VAL A 874 21.36 75.97 22.55
CA VAL A 874 20.91 77.20 23.22
C VAL A 874 19.62 77.64 22.54
N TRP A 875 18.48 77.43 23.21
CA TRP A 875 17.15 77.77 22.71
C TRP A 875 16.76 79.17 23.18
N LYS A 876 16.68 80.13 22.24
CA LYS A 876 16.12 81.45 22.50
C LYS A 876 14.59 81.37 22.51
N THR A 877 14.00 81.63 23.68
CA THR A 877 12.54 81.61 23.86
C THR A 877 11.91 82.95 23.51
N ASP A 878 10.63 82.98 23.14
CA ASP A 878 9.93 84.22 22.76
C ASP A 878 9.42 84.95 24.01
N LYS A 879 9.55 86.28 24.06
CA LYS A 879 9.03 87.11 25.16
C LYS A 879 7.50 87.08 25.23
N SER A 880 6.84 86.87 24.10
CA SER A 880 5.37 86.78 24.01
C SER A 880 4.79 85.53 24.64
N TRP A 881 5.61 84.51 24.96
CA TRP A 881 5.14 83.26 25.57
C TRP A 881 4.86 83.36 27.08
N THR A 882 5.00 84.54 27.69
CA THR A 882 4.65 84.76 29.11
C THR A 882 3.24 84.24 29.40
N ALA A 883 3.10 83.47 30.49
CA ALA A 883 1.87 82.79 30.91
C ALA A 883 1.31 81.78 29.89
N THR A 884 2.17 81.08 29.15
CA THR A 884 1.76 80.01 28.23
C THR A 884 2.52 78.70 28.44
N ASP A 885 1.84 77.60 28.12
CA ASP A 885 2.39 76.26 28.12
C ASP A 885 2.91 75.92 26.71
N LYS A 886 4.10 75.35 26.63
CA LYS A 886 4.75 75.01 25.36
C LYS A 886 5.47 73.67 25.47
N ARG A 887 5.58 72.97 24.36
CA ARG A 887 6.38 71.74 24.22
C ARG A 887 7.49 71.99 23.24
N LEU A 888 8.72 71.83 23.70
CA LEU A 888 9.88 71.73 22.81
C LEU A 888 9.87 70.32 22.22
N VAL A 889 9.91 70.23 20.91
CA VAL A 889 10.06 69.00 20.15
C VAL A 889 11.42 69.02 19.48
N ILE A 890 12.28 68.09 19.87
CA ILE A 890 13.53 67.79 19.18
C ILE A 890 13.27 66.57 18.31
N LYS A 891 13.52 66.70 17.01
CA LYS A 891 13.54 65.56 16.09
C LYS A 891 14.90 65.50 15.43
N LEU A 892 15.56 64.37 15.54
CA LEU A 892 16.82 64.09 14.89
C LEU A 892 16.57 63.56 13.47
N LYS A 893 17.61 63.59 12.63
CA LYS A 893 17.52 63.19 11.21
C LYS A 893 17.14 61.72 10.98
N ASP A 894 17.42 60.85 11.94
CA ASP A 894 17.01 59.43 11.93
C ASP A 894 15.53 59.22 12.31
N GLY A 895 14.80 60.31 12.60
CA GLY A 895 13.40 60.29 13.02
C GLY A 895 13.20 60.18 14.53
N THR A 896 14.25 59.98 15.32
CA THR A 896 14.20 59.96 16.79
C THR A 896 13.62 61.28 17.29
N THR A 897 12.55 61.19 18.08
CA THR A 897 11.81 62.37 18.57
C THR A 897 11.81 62.38 20.09
N CYS A 898 12.16 63.52 20.66
CA CYS A 898 12.18 63.77 22.09
C CYS A 898 11.43 65.07 22.38
N THR A 899 10.71 65.13 23.50
CA THR A 899 9.92 66.29 23.88
C THR A 899 10.07 66.64 25.35
N ALA A 900 10.12 67.93 25.66
CA ALA A 900 10.03 68.45 27.02
C ALA A 900 8.95 69.53 27.12
N ASN A 901 8.17 69.50 28.20
CA ASN A 901 7.11 70.47 28.47
C ASN A 901 7.67 71.65 29.28
N PHE A 902 7.23 72.86 28.96
CA PHE A 902 7.65 74.10 29.58
C PHE A 902 6.46 74.98 29.95
N VAL A 903 6.59 75.70 31.07
CA VAL A 903 5.73 76.83 31.44
C VAL A 903 6.56 78.10 31.46
N PHE A 904 6.04 79.13 30.80
CA PHE A 904 6.71 80.41 30.67
C PHE A 904 6.15 81.44 31.65
N LYS A 905 6.98 81.90 32.58
CA LYS A 905 6.66 82.94 33.58
C LYS A 905 7.18 84.33 33.22
#